data_AF-A0A139XH78-F1
#
_entry.id   AF-A0A139XH78-F1
#
_cell.length_a   1.000
_cell.length_b   1.000
_cell.length_c   1.000
_cell.angle_alpha   90.00
_cell.angle_beta   90.00
_cell.angle_gamma   90.00
#
_symmetry.space_group_name_H-M   'P 1'
#
loop_
_entity.id
_entity.type
_entity.pdbx_description
1 polymer ?
#
loop_
_entity_poly.entity_id
_entity_poly.type
_entity_poly.pdbx_seq_one_letter_code
_entity_poly.pdbx_strand_id
1 'polypeptide(L)'
;MTRDALVVGINQYPSLKDKPGPGSKAKHLKTPATDAEAIAQLLEKYGEFQVRRLLAIHLKQSVTLKDLEEAITELFHPKGQQVPETAVLFFSGHGLRRNLPDGSTEGYLVTSDSGSRKEKWGLSLRWLRELLDKSPVRQQIIWLDCCHSGELMNFAEIDLGEYEKGRDRCFIVASRDFQLAYEQAEGEHGVLSGALLQGLNPTLQPDKWVTNFTLADFVKQALKDAPQHPICNNSGGQIILTGEQSVISSICPYKGLAYFDFNESDPKYFHGRTALTKQLLEKVRHSNFLAVLGASGSGKSSVVRAGLLHQLKLSVVPGSERWKIYEPFTPSEHPLKSLEQVIGVKADQLQALIKAAAADQVVLVVDQFEEAFTQCRDDAERQKFFECLLSAVKRLGKKFCLVLVMRADFQGKCAEQEYGGLAAKIDQNLVRVMPMNQQELREAIIKPAEQVGLEIDRELVNQMIADVSGSPGDLPLLQYTLTELWEQRTLNRLTISDYTRLGGVKKALEKHANEVYQSLSPKEQLVAKQIFLELTHLGEGTEDTRRQVRQQDLVTQRRSPELVERVVQRLAKEKLVVTGEQEFEGKRVAVVNIAHEALIRNWDVLGKWLKENREALLIKQDIEDAARDWRDKQKPKDVAYLLQGARLNGSCVLNVLN
;
A
#
# COMPACT_ATOMS: atom_id res chain seq x y z
N MET A 1 -11.08 -6.07 5.92
CA MET A 1 -10.88 -6.64 7.27
C MET A 1 -12.21 -6.51 8.02
N THR A 2 -12.61 -7.49 8.84
CA THR A 2 -13.92 -7.46 9.51
C THR A 2 -13.82 -6.76 10.88
N ARG A 3 -14.90 -6.09 11.26
CA ARG A 3 -15.03 -5.34 12.52
C ARG A 3 -16.28 -5.86 13.23
N ASP A 4 -16.10 -6.46 14.38
CA ASP A 4 -17.18 -7.16 15.09
C ASP A 4 -17.43 -6.50 16.44
N ALA A 5 -18.68 -6.46 16.88
CA ALA A 5 -19.02 -5.95 18.20
C ALA A 5 -20.03 -6.86 18.91
N LEU A 6 -19.86 -6.99 20.22
CA LEU A 6 -20.82 -7.58 21.14
C LEU A 6 -21.31 -6.50 22.09
N VAL A 7 -22.60 -6.18 22.02
CA VAL A 7 -23.29 -5.23 22.90
C VAL A 7 -24.24 -6.01 23.80
N VAL A 8 -24.05 -5.85 25.11
CA VAL A 8 -24.77 -6.58 26.15
C VAL A 8 -25.48 -5.57 27.04
N GLY A 9 -26.79 -5.74 27.19
CA GLY A 9 -27.62 -4.87 28.02
C GLY A 9 -28.64 -5.66 28.82
N ILE A 10 -28.50 -5.69 30.14
CA ILE A 10 -29.33 -6.53 31.02
C ILE A 10 -30.16 -5.66 31.96
N ASN A 11 -31.47 -5.61 31.71
CA ASN A 11 -32.42 -4.90 32.58
C ASN A 11 -32.98 -5.82 33.67
N GLN A 12 -33.08 -7.13 33.38
CA GLN A 12 -33.84 -8.06 34.21
C GLN A 12 -32.96 -9.09 34.90
N TYR A 13 -33.07 -9.15 36.24
CA TYR A 13 -32.34 -10.09 37.08
C TYR A 13 -33.26 -10.88 38.03
N PRO A 14 -34.05 -11.85 37.52
CA PRO A 14 -35.02 -12.58 38.33
C PRO A 14 -34.42 -13.27 39.58
N SER A 15 -33.17 -13.71 39.48
CA SER A 15 -32.44 -14.51 40.47
C SER A 15 -31.69 -13.70 41.54
N LEU A 16 -31.60 -12.37 41.37
CA LEU A 16 -31.05 -11.47 42.39
C LEU A 16 -32.07 -11.25 43.52
N LYS A 17 -31.58 -11.15 44.77
CA LYS A 17 -32.46 -10.87 45.92
C LYS A 17 -32.87 -9.40 45.91
N ASP A 18 -34.16 -9.14 46.13
CA ASP A 18 -34.60 -7.83 46.64
C ASP A 18 -33.99 -7.70 48.04
N LYS A 19 -33.01 -6.83 48.25
CA LYS A 19 -32.64 -6.47 49.62
C LYS A 19 -33.57 -5.34 50.05
N PRO A 20 -34.48 -5.52 51.02
CA PRO A 20 -35.19 -4.40 51.61
C PRO A 20 -34.26 -3.77 52.64
N GLY A 21 -33.74 -2.59 52.34
CA GLY A 21 -32.94 -1.79 53.26
C GLY A 21 -32.63 -0.44 52.62
N PRO A 22 -32.59 0.65 53.40
CA PRO A 22 -32.25 1.97 52.88
C PRO A 22 -30.85 1.88 52.27
N GLY A 23 -30.80 1.93 50.93
CA GLY A 23 -29.56 1.81 50.18
C GLY A 23 -29.32 0.58 49.32
N SER A 24 -30.31 -0.30 49.14
CA SER A 24 -30.17 -1.39 48.16
C SER A 24 -30.32 -0.87 46.72
N LYS A 25 -29.44 -1.34 45.82
CA LYS A 25 -29.60 -1.11 44.38
C LYS A 25 -30.85 -1.85 43.90
N ALA A 26 -31.64 -1.20 43.03
CA ALA A 26 -32.78 -1.83 42.40
C ALA A 26 -32.35 -3.14 41.72
N LYS A 27 -33.09 -4.22 41.99
CA LYS A 27 -32.86 -5.56 41.41
C LYS A 27 -32.92 -5.54 39.88
N HIS A 28 -33.75 -4.67 39.33
CA HIS A 28 -33.96 -4.51 37.90
C HIS A 28 -33.54 -3.11 37.48
N LEU A 29 -32.83 -3.02 36.35
CA LEU A 29 -32.35 -1.77 35.77
C LEU A 29 -33.27 -1.33 34.63
N LYS A 30 -33.30 -0.02 34.33
CA LYS A 30 -34.20 0.54 33.31
C LYS A 30 -33.51 0.78 31.96
N THR A 31 -32.29 1.29 31.96
CA THR A 31 -31.60 1.79 30.76
C THR A 31 -30.65 0.81 30.04
N PRO A 32 -30.02 -0.21 30.66
CA PRO A 32 -28.93 -0.97 30.02
C PRO A 32 -29.19 -1.55 28.64
N ALA A 33 -30.38 -2.12 28.41
CA ALA A 33 -30.74 -2.66 27.10
C ALA A 33 -30.94 -1.57 26.04
N THR A 34 -31.47 -0.40 26.44
CA THR A 34 -31.61 0.77 25.58
C THR A 34 -30.24 1.38 25.25
N ASP A 35 -29.35 1.46 26.24
CA ASP A 35 -27.98 1.93 26.09
C ASP A 35 -27.20 1.04 25.09
N ALA A 36 -27.30 -0.29 25.27
CA ALA A 36 -26.67 -1.27 24.40
C ALA A 36 -27.19 -1.18 22.96
N GLU A 37 -28.50 -1.01 22.76
CA GLU A 37 -29.09 -0.85 21.42
C GLU A 37 -28.66 0.45 20.75
N ALA A 38 -28.60 1.56 21.49
CA ALA A 38 -28.15 2.85 20.95
C ALA A 38 -26.68 2.80 20.51
N ILE A 39 -25.80 2.16 21.29
CA ILE A 39 -24.40 1.94 20.90
C ILE A 39 -24.32 1.03 19.67
N ALA A 40 -25.13 -0.03 19.61
CA ALA A 40 -25.20 -0.93 18.47
C ALA A 40 -25.47 -0.16 17.17
N GLN A 41 -26.49 0.69 17.19
CA GLN A 41 -26.91 1.49 16.04
C GLN A 41 -25.83 2.48 15.60
N LEU A 42 -25.11 3.12 16.53
CA LEU A 42 -23.99 4.00 16.19
C LEU A 42 -22.83 3.23 15.54
N LEU A 43 -22.46 2.08 16.09
CA LEU A 43 -21.38 1.24 15.57
C LEU A 43 -21.71 0.68 14.18
N GLU A 44 -22.95 0.25 13.94
CA GLU A 44 -23.41 -0.19 12.61
C GLU A 44 -23.42 0.96 11.62
N LYS A 45 -23.98 2.11 12.02
CA LYS A 45 -24.18 3.26 11.12
C LYS A 45 -22.89 3.97 10.73
N TYR A 46 -21.96 4.16 11.67
CA TYR A 46 -20.78 4.99 11.47
C TYR A 46 -19.46 4.21 11.59
N GLY A 47 -19.49 2.95 12.02
CA GLY A 47 -18.30 2.13 12.25
C GLY A 47 -18.22 0.87 11.40
N GLU A 48 -19.20 0.58 10.54
CA GLU A 48 -19.25 -0.67 9.73
C GLU A 48 -19.06 -1.95 10.58
N PHE A 49 -19.45 -1.91 11.86
CA PHE A 49 -19.35 -3.07 12.72
C PHE A 49 -20.47 -4.06 12.44
N GLN A 50 -20.15 -5.35 12.46
CA GLN A 50 -21.12 -6.42 12.58
C GLN A 50 -21.46 -6.61 14.05
N VAL A 51 -22.68 -6.23 14.44
CA VAL A 51 -23.02 -6.11 15.86
C VAL A 51 -23.95 -7.24 16.33
N ARG A 52 -23.44 -8.09 17.24
CA ARG A 52 -24.23 -9.07 17.98
C ARG A 52 -24.81 -8.44 19.25
N ARG A 53 -26.12 -8.62 19.44
CA ARG A 53 -26.87 -8.08 20.58
C ARG A 53 -27.26 -9.17 21.56
N LEU A 54 -26.98 -8.96 22.85
CA LEU A 54 -27.51 -9.77 23.95
C LEU A 54 -28.28 -8.87 24.91
N LEU A 55 -29.60 -8.80 24.72
CA LEU A 55 -30.49 -7.92 25.47
C LEU A 55 -31.46 -8.71 26.35
N ALA A 56 -31.59 -8.32 27.61
CA ALA A 56 -32.60 -8.87 28.54
C ALA A 56 -33.57 -7.76 28.97
N ILE A 57 -34.51 -7.39 28.08
CA ILE A 57 -35.41 -6.24 28.24
C ILE A 57 -36.57 -6.59 29.19
N HIS A 58 -37.18 -7.75 29.00
CA HIS A 58 -38.36 -8.23 29.74
C HIS A 58 -38.08 -9.56 30.44
N LEU A 59 -38.87 -9.90 31.47
CA LEU A 59 -38.66 -11.10 32.30
C LEU A 59 -38.64 -12.44 31.53
N LYS A 60 -39.16 -12.48 30.29
CA LYS A 60 -39.12 -13.66 29.41
C LYS A 60 -37.85 -13.78 28.57
N GLN A 61 -37.03 -12.73 28.53
CA GLN A 61 -35.72 -12.70 27.86
C GLN A 61 -34.64 -12.70 28.95
N SER A 62 -33.75 -13.68 28.91
CA SER A 62 -32.65 -13.81 29.87
C SER A 62 -31.34 -13.97 29.13
N VAL A 63 -30.32 -13.23 29.54
CA VAL A 63 -28.94 -13.47 29.12
C VAL A 63 -28.28 -14.31 30.21
N THR A 64 -27.94 -15.56 29.91
CA THR A 64 -27.30 -16.47 30.87
C THR A 64 -25.78 -16.34 30.85
N LEU A 65 -25.11 -16.84 31.90
CA LEU A 65 -23.64 -16.93 31.93
C LEU A 65 -23.08 -17.66 30.71
N LYS A 66 -23.73 -18.77 30.32
CA LYS A 66 -23.31 -19.56 29.17
C LYS A 66 -23.41 -18.76 27.86
N ASP A 67 -24.52 -18.04 27.67
CA ASP A 67 -24.72 -17.23 26.46
C ASP A 67 -23.66 -16.13 26.35
N LEU A 68 -23.33 -15.49 27.48
CA LEU A 68 -22.33 -14.43 27.54
C LEU A 68 -20.91 -14.96 27.31
N GLU A 69 -20.53 -16.07 27.96
CA GLU A 69 -19.24 -16.74 27.76
C GLU A 69 -19.05 -17.18 26.31
N GLU A 70 -20.06 -17.82 25.71
CA GLU A 70 -20.03 -18.26 24.32
C GLU A 70 -19.88 -17.07 23.37
N ALA A 71 -20.64 -16.00 23.58
CA ALA A 71 -20.58 -14.82 22.71
C ALA A 71 -19.24 -14.07 22.80
N ILE A 72 -18.68 -13.90 24.00
CA ILE A 72 -17.37 -13.27 24.19
C ILE A 72 -16.26 -14.16 23.61
N THR A 73 -16.34 -15.47 23.80
CA THR A 73 -15.38 -16.42 23.23
C THR A 73 -15.43 -16.39 21.71
N GLU A 74 -16.62 -16.33 21.10
CA GLU A 74 -16.76 -16.24 19.65
C GLU A 74 -16.21 -14.92 19.10
N LEU A 75 -16.39 -13.81 19.82
CA LEU A 75 -15.87 -12.49 19.44
C LEU A 75 -14.32 -12.45 19.46
N PHE A 76 -13.70 -12.93 20.53
CA PHE A 76 -12.24 -12.80 20.73
C PHE A 76 -11.44 -14.04 20.32
N HIS A 77 -12.06 -15.20 20.17
CA HIS A 77 -11.47 -16.47 19.72
C HIS A 77 -12.41 -17.22 18.76
N PRO A 78 -12.70 -16.64 17.59
CA PRO A 78 -13.57 -17.30 16.62
C PRO A 78 -12.95 -18.62 16.16
N LYS A 79 -13.77 -19.68 16.12
CA LYS A 79 -13.34 -21.03 15.67
C LYS A 79 -13.19 -21.14 14.15
N GLY A 80 -13.56 -20.11 13.39
CA GLY A 80 -13.50 -20.05 11.93
C GLY A 80 -12.19 -19.47 11.37
N GLN A 81 -12.09 -19.38 10.03
CA GLN A 81 -10.89 -18.88 9.34
C GLN A 81 -10.73 -17.35 9.37
N GLN A 82 -11.76 -16.58 9.73
CA GLN A 82 -11.70 -15.12 9.80
C GLN A 82 -11.72 -14.65 11.25
N VAL A 83 -10.56 -14.24 11.74
CA VAL A 83 -10.43 -13.47 12.97
C VAL A 83 -10.73 -12.00 12.63
N PRO A 84 -11.62 -11.31 13.36
CA PRO A 84 -11.86 -9.89 13.12
C PRO A 84 -10.61 -9.07 13.42
N GLU A 85 -10.40 -8.01 12.66
CA GLU A 85 -9.30 -7.09 12.95
C GLU A 85 -9.60 -6.27 14.21
N THR A 86 -10.86 -5.84 14.35
CA THR A 86 -11.34 -5.05 15.49
C THR A 86 -12.50 -5.75 16.16
N ALA A 87 -12.42 -5.90 17.48
CA ALA A 87 -13.51 -6.42 18.31
C ALA A 87 -13.88 -5.43 19.42
N VAL A 88 -15.17 -5.14 19.55
CA VAL A 88 -15.74 -4.30 20.62
C VAL A 88 -16.59 -5.15 21.56
N LEU A 89 -16.33 -5.10 22.86
CA LEU A 89 -17.27 -5.57 23.89
C LEU A 89 -17.82 -4.36 24.64
N PHE A 90 -19.12 -4.12 24.53
CA PHE A 90 -19.85 -3.21 25.39
C PHE A 90 -20.75 -3.99 26.33
N PHE A 91 -20.63 -3.74 27.64
CA PHE A 91 -21.49 -4.33 28.65
C PHE A 91 -22.10 -3.25 29.54
N SER A 92 -23.42 -3.23 29.63
CA SER A 92 -24.18 -2.41 30.58
C SER A 92 -25.04 -3.28 31.48
N GLY A 93 -24.93 -3.07 32.80
CA GLY A 93 -25.66 -3.85 33.78
C GLY A 93 -25.06 -3.81 35.19
N HIS A 94 -25.40 -4.81 36.00
CA HIS A 94 -24.81 -4.97 37.32
C HIS A 94 -23.39 -5.57 37.25
N GLY A 95 -22.53 -5.09 38.16
CA GLY A 95 -21.26 -5.71 38.49
C GLY A 95 -21.21 -6.02 39.97
N LEU A 96 -20.62 -7.17 40.32
CA LEU A 96 -20.43 -7.63 41.71
C LEU A 96 -18.94 -7.80 42.01
N ARG A 97 -18.58 -7.62 43.27
CA ARG A 97 -17.24 -7.85 43.79
C ARG A 97 -17.28 -8.93 44.87
N ARG A 98 -16.35 -9.87 44.81
CA ARG A 98 -16.16 -10.93 45.81
C ARG A 98 -14.76 -10.85 46.39
N ASN A 99 -14.65 -10.87 47.71
CA ASN A 99 -13.36 -11.06 48.38
C ASN A 99 -13.05 -12.56 48.40
N LEU A 100 -11.89 -12.93 47.87
CA LEU A 100 -11.40 -14.31 47.84
C LEU A 100 -10.68 -14.65 49.14
N PRO A 101 -10.60 -15.94 49.52
CA PRO A 101 -9.97 -16.36 50.77
C PRO A 101 -8.48 -16.01 50.90
N ASP A 102 -7.80 -15.77 49.77
CA ASP A 102 -6.40 -15.35 49.69
C ASP A 102 -6.19 -13.85 49.92
N GLY A 103 -7.26 -13.10 50.23
CA GLY A 103 -7.24 -11.66 50.43
C GLY A 103 -7.34 -10.83 49.15
N SER A 104 -7.33 -11.47 47.98
CA SER A 104 -7.58 -10.80 46.71
C SER A 104 -9.07 -10.53 46.49
N THR A 105 -9.40 -9.67 45.54
CA THR A 105 -10.77 -9.37 45.18
C THR A 105 -11.02 -9.64 43.70
N GLU A 106 -12.20 -10.18 43.39
CA GLU A 106 -12.58 -10.56 42.04
C GLU A 106 -13.92 -9.94 41.64
N GLY A 107 -13.91 -9.31 40.47
CA GLY A 107 -15.06 -8.64 39.88
C GLY A 107 -15.79 -9.53 38.88
N TYR A 108 -17.11 -9.40 38.84
CA TYR A 108 -17.99 -10.21 38.00
C TYR A 108 -19.00 -9.35 37.24
N LEU A 109 -19.18 -9.63 35.95
CA LEU A 109 -20.30 -9.11 35.15
C LEU A 109 -21.54 -9.98 35.41
N VAL A 110 -22.60 -9.38 35.94
CA VAL A 110 -23.77 -10.14 36.40
C VAL A 110 -24.70 -10.47 35.24
N THR A 111 -25.09 -11.74 35.14
CA THR A 111 -26.06 -12.25 34.15
C THR A 111 -27.46 -12.43 34.76
N SER A 112 -28.50 -12.59 33.93
CA SER A 112 -29.89 -12.78 34.39
C SER A 112 -30.07 -14.03 35.28
N ASP A 113 -29.24 -15.06 35.08
CA ASP A 113 -29.24 -16.31 35.87
C ASP A 113 -28.31 -16.28 37.10
N SER A 114 -27.64 -15.15 37.36
CA SER A 114 -26.77 -14.98 38.53
C SER A 114 -27.59 -14.89 39.82
N GLY A 115 -27.16 -15.59 40.87
CA GLY A 115 -27.94 -15.68 42.10
C GLY A 115 -27.17 -16.19 43.31
N SER A 116 -27.35 -15.50 44.44
CA SER A 116 -26.67 -15.78 45.72
C SER A 116 -26.86 -17.20 46.30
N ARG A 117 -27.85 -17.97 45.85
CA ARG A 117 -28.09 -19.36 46.31
C ARG A 117 -27.35 -20.44 45.52
N LYS A 118 -26.80 -20.12 44.33
CA LYS A 118 -26.21 -21.10 43.39
C LYS A 118 -24.69 -20.92 43.17
N GLU A 119 -24.02 -20.07 43.94
CA GLU A 119 -22.61 -19.66 43.73
C GLU A 119 -22.31 -19.13 42.31
N LYS A 120 -23.34 -18.76 41.54
CA LYS A 120 -23.22 -18.15 40.22
C LYS A 120 -23.15 -16.63 40.38
N TRP A 121 -21.93 -16.10 40.38
CA TRP A 121 -21.63 -14.67 40.57
C TRP A 121 -21.70 -13.86 39.26
N GLY A 122 -21.67 -14.55 38.11
CA GLY A 122 -21.61 -13.94 36.79
C GLY A 122 -20.31 -14.31 36.08
N LEU A 123 -19.96 -13.55 35.04
CA LEU A 123 -18.72 -13.74 34.27
C LEU A 123 -17.54 -13.11 35.01
N SER A 124 -16.51 -13.89 35.29
CA SER A 124 -15.29 -13.37 35.94
C SER A 124 -14.52 -12.40 35.04
N LEU A 125 -14.17 -11.22 35.57
CA LEU A 125 -13.28 -10.28 34.89
C LEU A 125 -11.84 -10.82 34.78
N ARG A 126 -11.43 -11.72 35.67
CA ARG A 126 -10.14 -12.43 35.56
C ARG A 126 -10.14 -13.37 34.36
N TRP A 127 -11.23 -14.11 34.16
CA TRP A 127 -11.39 -14.96 32.98
C TRP A 127 -11.37 -14.14 31.68
N LEU A 128 -12.11 -13.01 31.65
CA LEU A 128 -12.13 -12.11 30.50
C LEU A 128 -10.71 -11.61 30.17
N ARG A 129 -9.93 -11.24 31.18
CA ARG A 129 -8.53 -10.82 31.01
C ARG A 129 -7.66 -11.92 30.40
N GLU A 130 -7.76 -13.15 30.91
CA GLU A 130 -7.00 -14.29 30.37
C GLU A 130 -7.38 -14.63 28.93
N LEU A 131 -8.65 -14.43 28.57
CA LEU A 131 -9.13 -14.54 27.20
C LEU A 131 -8.51 -13.45 26.30
N LEU A 132 -8.56 -12.18 26.70
CA LEU A 132 -8.02 -11.06 25.89
C LEU A 132 -6.50 -11.17 25.66
N ASP A 133 -5.74 -11.68 26.63
CA ASP A 133 -4.30 -11.94 26.44
C ASP A 133 -4.03 -13.06 25.43
N LYS A 134 -4.90 -14.07 25.36
CA LYS A 134 -4.74 -15.17 24.40
C LYS A 134 -5.41 -14.89 23.06
N SER A 135 -6.18 -13.81 22.93
CA SER A 135 -6.99 -13.52 21.75
C SER A 135 -6.12 -13.20 20.52
N PRO A 136 -6.39 -13.83 19.36
CA PRO A 136 -5.74 -13.45 18.10
C PRO A 136 -6.22 -12.10 17.53
N VAL A 137 -7.27 -11.50 18.09
CA VAL A 137 -7.81 -10.21 17.61
C VAL A 137 -6.79 -9.10 17.86
N ARG A 138 -6.54 -8.29 16.83
CA ARG A 138 -5.53 -7.23 16.83
C ARG A 138 -5.96 -6.01 17.66
N GLN A 139 -7.16 -5.50 17.41
CA GLN A 139 -7.69 -4.32 18.07
C GLN A 139 -8.82 -4.72 19.02
N GLN A 140 -8.60 -4.54 20.32
CA GLN A 140 -9.50 -5.02 21.37
C GLN A 140 -10.05 -3.83 22.16
N ILE A 141 -11.36 -3.62 22.10
CA ILE A 141 -12.03 -2.49 22.74
C ILE A 141 -13.01 -3.04 23.77
N ILE A 142 -12.89 -2.61 25.02
CA ILE A 142 -13.72 -3.05 26.13
C ILE A 142 -14.34 -1.82 26.82
N TRP A 143 -15.65 -1.73 26.78
CA TRP A 143 -16.44 -0.68 27.43
C TRP A 143 -17.38 -1.30 28.47
N LEU A 144 -17.18 -0.99 29.74
CA LEU A 144 -17.97 -1.57 30.84
C LEU A 144 -18.70 -0.47 31.62
N ASP A 145 -20.02 -0.39 31.46
CA ASP A 145 -20.91 0.46 32.26
C ASP A 145 -21.56 -0.37 33.39
N CYS A 146 -20.73 -0.79 34.33
CA CYS A 146 -21.17 -1.50 35.54
C CYS A 146 -20.30 -1.17 36.75
N CYS A 147 -20.85 -1.35 37.95
CA CYS A 147 -20.13 -1.13 39.20
C CYS A 147 -18.96 -2.10 39.35
N HIS A 148 -17.89 -1.68 40.03
CA HIS A 148 -16.68 -2.50 40.27
C HIS A 148 -15.96 -2.99 39.00
N SER A 149 -16.28 -2.44 37.82
CA SER A 149 -15.55 -2.75 36.57
C SER A 149 -14.10 -2.25 36.58
N GLY A 150 -13.77 -1.31 37.47
CA GLY A 150 -12.40 -0.86 37.73
C GLY A 150 -11.45 -1.95 38.25
N GLU A 151 -11.95 -3.09 38.75
CA GLU A 151 -11.09 -4.25 39.07
C GLU A 151 -10.46 -4.90 37.84
N LEU A 152 -11.05 -4.68 36.66
CA LEU A 152 -10.39 -4.98 35.39
C LEU A 152 -9.10 -4.16 35.21
N MET A 153 -8.82 -3.13 36.02
CA MET A 153 -7.70 -2.19 35.81
C MET A 153 -6.61 -2.27 36.89
N ASN A 154 -6.55 -3.32 37.73
CA ASN A 154 -5.38 -3.64 38.56
C ASN A 154 -4.18 -4.10 37.69
N PHE A 155 -3.81 -3.27 36.71
CA PHE A 155 -3.02 -3.55 35.52
C PHE A 155 -1.60 -2.99 35.56
N ALA A 156 -1.11 -2.56 36.73
CA ALA A 156 0.27 -2.07 36.87
C ALA A 156 1.36 -3.12 36.51
N GLU A 157 0.99 -4.40 36.29
CA GLU A 157 1.94 -5.49 36.01
C GLU A 157 1.96 -5.99 34.55
N ILE A 158 1.10 -5.49 33.64
CA ILE A 158 1.05 -5.97 32.23
C ILE A 158 1.66 -4.95 31.24
N ASP A 159 1.99 -3.75 31.71
CA ASP A 159 2.38 -2.62 30.84
C ASP A 159 3.86 -2.62 30.38
N LEU A 160 4.62 -3.69 30.63
CA LEU A 160 6.06 -3.76 30.32
C LEU A 160 6.43 -4.76 29.22
N GLY A 161 5.49 -5.19 28.38
CA GLY A 161 5.80 -6.08 27.24
C GLY A 161 4.93 -5.97 25.99
N GLU A 162 3.95 -5.07 25.91
CA GLU A 162 2.89 -5.16 24.88
C GLU A 162 3.08 -4.32 23.61
N TYR A 163 4.18 -3.57 23.46
CA TYR A 163 4.58 -3.09 22.13
C TYR A 163 5.12 -4.22 21.23
N GLU A 164 5.65 -5.30 21.82
CA GLU A 164 6.26 -6.41 21.06
C GLU A 164 5.23 -7.40 20.46
N LYS A 165 3.96 -7.38 20.92
CA LYS A 165 2.89 -8.29 20.42
C LYS A 165 2.00 -7.68 19.32
N GLY A 166 2.15 -6.40 18.99
CA GLY A 166 1.43 -5.74 17.88
C GLY A 166 -0.09 -5.64 18.03
N ARG A 167 -0.61 -5.47 19.26
CA ARG A 167 -2.04 -5.33 19.56
C ARG A 167 -2.37 -3.93 20.08
N ASP A 168 -3.52 -3.40 19.66
CA ASP A 168 -4.04 -2.11 20.12
C ASP A 168 -5.21 -2.36 21.08
N ARG A 169 -5.23 -1.70 22.24
CA ARG A 169 -6.30 -1.88 23.22
C ARG A 169 -6.89 -0.56 23.69
N CYS A 170 -8.20 -0.57 23.93
CA CYS A 170 -8.95 0.55 24.48
C CYS A 170 -9.88 0.04 25.58
N PHE A 171 -9.65 0.45 26.82
CA PHE A 171 -10.51 0.17 27.96
C PHE A 171 -11.16 1.45 28.43
N ILE A 172 -12.49 1.49 28.49
CA ILE A 172 -13.25 2.57 29.14
C ILE A 172 -14.22 1.92 30.11
N VAL A 173 -13.93 2.04 31.41
CA VAL A 173 -14.70 1.36 32.45
C VAL A 173 -15.24 2.34 33.48
N ALA A 174 -16.44 2.06 33.96
CA ALA A 174 -17.11 2.78 35.01
C ALA A 174 -16.41 2.58 36.37
N SER A 175 -15.61 3.55 36.84
CA SER A 175 -15.10 3.46 38.22
C SER A 175 -16.14 3.98 39.22
N ARG A 176 -16.52 3.11 40.15
CA ARG A 176 -17.12 3.46 41.44
C ARG A 176 -16.61 2.47 42.47
N ASP A 177 -16.05 2.97 43.55
CA ASP A 177 -15.70 2.13 44.71
C ASP A 177 -16.69 2.27 45.86
N PHE A 178 -17.15 3.47 46.26
CA PHE A 178 -18.12 3.57 47.38
C PHE A 178 -18.96 4.85 47.31
N GLN A 179 -20.27 4.74 47.00
CA GLN A 179 -21.34 5.58 47.60
C GLN A 179 -22.75 5.09 47.20
N LEU A 180 -23.65 5.25 48.17
CA LEU A 180 -25.08 5.02 48.07
C LEU A 180 -25.73 6.05 47.15
N ALA A 181 -26.50 5.52 46.20
CA ALA A 181 -27.46 6.19 45.33
C ALA A 181 -27.82 7.62 45.75
N TYR A 182 -27.15 8.61 45.13
CA TYR A 182 -27.88 9.78 44.68
C TYR A 182 -28.49 9.39 43.35
N GLU A 183 -29.80 9.20 43.35
CA GLU A 183 -30.62 9.12 42.17
C GLU A 183 -30.24 10.28 41.25
N GLN A 184 -29.58 10.01 40.12
CA GLN A 184 -29.92 10.77 38.92
C GLN A 184 -31.26 10.21 38.45
N ALA A 185 -32.29 10.83 39.01
CA ALA A 185 -33.60 10.91 38.40
C ALA A 185 -33.44 11.49 36.98
N GLU A 186 -34.20 10.95 36.03
CA GLU A 186 -34.56 11.56 34.73
C GLU A 186 -33.54 11.57 33.55
N GLY A 187 -32.53 10.71 33.52
CA GLY A 187 -31.72 10.51 32.30
C GLY A 187 -32.27 9.44 31.35
N GLU A 188 -32.24 9.67 30.02
CA GLU A 188 -32.57 8.65 29.00
C GLU A 188 -31.55 7.48 28.96
N HIS A 189 -30.32 7.70 29.45
CA HIS A 189 -29.19 6.77 29.38
C HIS A 189 -28.39 6.70 30.69
N GLY A 190 -27.61 5.63 30.88
CA GLY A 190 -26.59 5.55 31.94
C GLY A 190 -25.53 6.65 31.81
N VAL A 191 -24.86 7.03 32.90
CA VAL A 191 -23.90 8.17 32.90
C VAL A 191 -22.72 7.93 31.95
N LEU A 192 -22.06 6.77 32.02
CA LEU A 192 -20.97 6.44 31.10
C LEU A 192 -21.51 6.17 29.70
N SER A 193 -22.61 5.43 29.58
CA SER A 193 -23.26 5.15 28.30
C SER A 193 -23.65 6.42 27.53
N GLY A 194 -24.21 7.43 28.20
CA GLY A 194 -24.53 8.73 27.62
C GLY A 194 -23.29 9.48 27.10
N ALA A 195 -22.20 9.48 27.88
CA ALA A 195 -20.93 10.06 27.45
C ALA A 195 -20.34 9.31 26.24
N LEU A 196 -20.42 7.98 26.21
CA LEU A 196 -19.99 7.15 25.08
C LEU A 196 -20.83 7.43 23.83
N LEU A 197 -22.16 7.52 23.94
CA LEU A 197 -23.05 7.82 22.82
C LEU A 197 -22.75 9.18 22.18
N GLN A 198 -22.50 10.21 22.99
CA GLN A 198 -22.12 11.53 22.50
C GLN A 198 -20.72 11.51 21.86
N GLY A 199 -19.75 10.89 22.54
CA GLY A 199 -18.37 10.81 22.06
C GLY A 199 -18.21 9.98 20.78
N LEU A 200 -19.00 8.91 20.63
CA LEU A 200 -19.00 8.02 19.46
C LEU A 200 -19.74 8.59 18.26
N ASN A 201 -20.51 9.67 18.42
CA ASN A 201 -21.21 10.27 17.30
C ASN A 201 -20.24 11.19 16.51
N PRO A 202 -19.80 10.79 15.30
CA PRO A 202 -18.84 11.59 14.54
C PRO A 202 -19.40 12.96 14.15
N THR A 203 -20.72 13.10 13.99
CA THR A 203 -21.34 14.39 13.59
C THR A 203 -21.20 15.48 14.64
N LEU A 204 -20.88 15.11 15.89
CA LEU A 204 -20.62 16.03 16.99
C LEU A 204 -19.14 16.38 17.14
N GLN A 205 -18.25 15.71 16.38
CA GLN A 205 -16.81 15.90 16.48
C GLN A 205 -16.29 16.85 15.39
N PRO A 206 -15.29 17.70 15.69
CA PRO A 206 -14.72 18.64 14.72
C PRO A 206 -14.17 17.95 13.48
N ASP A 207 -13.47 16.83 13.69
CA ASP A 207 -12.84 16.06 12.64
C ASP A 207 -13.79 15.05 12.00
N LYS A 208 -15.05 14.92 12.46
CA LYS A 208 -16.02 13.93 11.95
C LYS A 208 -15.56 12.47 12.03
N TRP A 209 -14.55 12.21 12.84
CA TRP A 209 -14.00 10.90 13.11
C TRP A 209 -13.77 10.74 14.61
N VAL A 210 -14.00 9.54 15.11
CA VAL A 210 -13.80 9.18 16.52
C VAL A 210 -12.78 8.06 16.59
N THR A 211 -11.74 8.26 17.38
CA THR A 211 -10.72 7.26 17.69
C THR A 211 -10.82 6.84 19.16
N ASN A 212 -10.13 5.76 19.53
CA ASN A 212 -9.98 5.39 20.95
C ASN A 212 -9.37 6.50 21.82
N PHE A 213 -8.46 7.31 21.26
CA PHE A 213 -7.87 8.44 21.98
C PHE A 213 -8.85 9.60 22.14
N THR A 214 -9.49 10.03 21.05
CA THR A 214 -10.44 11.16 21.11
C THR A 214 -11.67 10.82 21.94
N LEU A 215 -12.15 9.57 21.88
CA LEU A 215 -13.25 9.11 22.72
C LEU A 215 -12.87 9.11 24.21
N ALA A 216 -11.69 8.60 24.55
CA ALA A 216 -11.22 8.58 25.94
C ALA A 216 -11.09 10.00 26.52
N ASP A 217 -10.55 10.94 25.75
CA ASP A 217 -10.43 12.34 26.16
C ASP A 217 -11.80 13.00 26.31
N PHE A 218 -12.70 12.78 25.35
CA PHE A 218 -14.08 13.27 25.43
C PHE A 218 -14.79 12.74 26.68
N VAL A 219 -14.72 11.43 26.95
CA VAL A 219 -15.37 10.80 28.10
C VAL A 219 -14.80 11.33 29.43
N LYS A 220 -13.48 11.49 29.54
CA LYS A 220 -12.84 12.11 30.71
C LYS A 220 -13.31 13.55 30.93
N GLN A 221 -13.46 14.32 29.86
CA GLN A 221 -13.88 15.71 29.93
C GLN A 221 -15.38 15.84 30.27
N ALA A 222 -16.23 15.05 29.61
CA ALA A 222 -17.68 15.05 29.82
C ALA A 222 -18.06 14.62 31.25
N LEU A 223 -17.28 13.73 31.86
CA LEU A 223 -17.52 13.20 33.21
C LEU A 223 -16.58 13.80 34.28
N LYS A 224 -15.92 14.93 33.99
CA LYS A 224 -14.98 15.58 34.93
C LYS A 224 -15.66 15.99 36.24
N ASP A 225 -16.85 16.59 36.13
CA ASP A 225 -17.65 17.07 37.27
C ASP A 225 -18.77 16.08 37.65
N ALA A 226 -18.83 14.92 36.98
CA ALA A 226 -19.79 13.89 37.27
C ALA A 226 -19.38 13.10 38.52
N PRO A 227 -20.34 12.57 39.29
CA PRO A 227 -20.04 11.73 40.46
C PRO A 227 -19.39 10.38 40.09
N GLN A 228 -19.32 10.04 38.80
CA GLN A 228 -18.64 8.86 38.28
C GLN A 228 -17.41 9.31 37.50
N HIS A 229 -16.23 8.82 37.92
CA HIS A 229 -14.98 9.08 37.22
C HIS A 229 -14.57 7.84 36.43
N PRO A 230 -14.72 7.83 35.09
CA PRO A 230 -14.33 6.68 34.28
C PRO A 230 -12.82 6.46 34.32
N ILE A 231 -12.39 5.20 34.26
CA ILE A 231 -10.99 4.86 33.99
C ILE A 231 -10.91 4.60 32.48
N CYS A 232 -10.08 5.37 31.78
CA CYS A 232 -9.79 5.14 30.37
C CYS A 232 -8.31 4.82 30.20
N ASN A 233 -8.01 3.68 29.57
CA ASN A 233 -6.66 3.26 29.25
C ASN A 233 -6.57 2.84 27.78
N ASN A 234 -5.58 3.38 27.08
CA ASN A 234 -5.28 3.06 25.70
C ASN A 234 -3.84 2.55 25.62
N SER A 235 -3.62 1.44 24.93
CA SER A 235 -2.29 0.92 24.61
C SER A 235 -2.18 0.59 23.12
N GLY A 236 -0.97 0.72 22.57
CA GLY A 236 -0.74 0.54 21.13
C GLY A 236 -1.11 1.76 20.28
N GLY A 237 -1.51 1.52 19.04
CA GLY A 237 -1.83 2.53 18.03
C GLY A 237 -3.26 3.04 18.05
N GLN A 238 -3.56 3.93 17.11
CA GLN A 238 -4.88 4.52 16.93
C GLN A 238 -5.88 3.50 16.38
N ILE A 239 -7.03 3.40 17.02
CA ILE A 239 -8.16 2.59 16.57
C ILE A 239 -9.28 3.54 16.13
N ILE A 240 -9.67 3.48 14.86
CA ILE A 240 -10.87 4.19 14.39
C ILE A 240 -12.09 3.47 14.95
N LEU A 241 -13.00 4.20 15.58
CA LEU A 241 -14.25 3.69 16.13
C LEU A 241 -15.39 4.01 15.19
N THR A 242 -15.64 5.28 14.93
CA THR A 242 -16.71 5.75 14.05
C THR A 242 -16.23 6.90 13.16
N GLY A 243 -16.88 7.11 12.03
CA GLY A 243 -16.60 8.21 11.11
C GLY A 243 -17.82 8.59 10.30
N GLU A 244 -17.93 9.86 9.92
CA GLU A 244 -18.92 10.28 8.94
C GLU A 244 -18.53 9.73 7.57
N GLN A 245 -19.35 8.85 7.01
CA GLN A 245 -19.06 8.24 5.73
C GLN A 245 -19.34 9.22 4.58
N SER A 246 -18.30 9.59 3.86
CA SER A 246 -18.39 10.12 2.49
C SER A 246 -18.53 8.95 1.51
N VAL A 247 -19.18 9.17 0.37
CA VAL A 247 -19.18 8.18 -0.72
C VAL A 247 -17.76 8.11 -1.27
N ILE A 248 -17.00 7.08 -0.88
CA ILE A 248 -15.68 6.81 -1.46
C ILE A 248 -15.85 6.17 -2.83
N SER A 249 -15.09 6.66 -3.81
CA SER A 249 -14.93 5.94 -5.07
C SER A 249 -14.23 4.60 -4.82
N SER A 250 -14.72 3.52 -5.42
CA SER A 250 -14.01 2.23 -5.36
C SER A 250 -12.66 2.24 -6.09
N ILE A 251 -12.35 3.32 -6.81
CA ILE A 251 -11.14 3.49 -7.60
C ILE A 251 -10.01 4.00 -6.69
N CYS A 252 -8.90 3.25 -6.63
CA CYS A 252 -7.68 3.72 -5.99
C CYS A 252 -7.06 4.88 -6.81
N PRO A 253 -6.81 6.05 -6.21
CA PRO A 253 -6.25 7.20 -6.93
C PRO A 253 -4.73 7.10 -7.14
N TYR A 254 -4.06 6.14 -6.48
CA TYR A 254 -2.61 5.94 -6.55
C TYR A 254 -2.25 4.77 -7.49
N LYS A 255 -1.15 4.90 -8.21
CA LYS A 255 -0.76 3.94 -9.28
C LYS A 255 0.23 2.86 -8.82
N GLY A 256 0.63 2.87 -7.56
CA GLY A 256 1.67 1.97 -7.05
C GLY A 256 2.97 2.12 -7.86
N LEU A 257 3.47 1.01 -8.40
CA LEU A 257 4.67 1.00 -9.22
C LEU A 257 4.41 1.32 -10.71
N ALA A 258 3.17 1.51 -11.13
CA ALA A 258 2.85 1.92 -12.49
C ALA A 258 3.00 3.44 -12.67
N TYR A 259 3.24 3.87 -13.90
CA TYR A 259 3.17 5.30 -14.25
C TYR A 259 1.72 5.75 -14.45
N PHE A 260 1.46 7.04 -14.23
CA PHE A 260 0.24 7.69 -14.71
C PHE A 260 0.30 7.83 -16.23
N ASP A 261 -0.71 7.31 -16.92
CA ASP A 261 -0.79 7.34 -18.38
C ASP A 261 -1.64 8.52 -18.90
N PHE A 262 -1.63 8.75 -20.21
CA PHE A 262 -2.36 9.86 -20.86
C PHE A 262 -3.77 9.46 -21.33
N ASN A 263 -4.37 8.51 -20.62
CA ASN A 263 -5.76 8.09 -20.77
C ASN A 263 -6.73 9.12 -20.12
N GLU A 264 -8.02 8.81 -20.04
CA GLU A 264 -9.03 9.74 -19.49
C GLU A 264 -9.10 9.75 -17.95
N SER A 265 -8.58 8.74 -17.27
CA SER A 265 -8.70 8.57 -15.81
C SER A 265 -7.47 9.03 -15.05
N ASP A 266 -6.29 8.56 -15.44
CA ASP A 266 -5.04 8.74 -14.70
C ASP A 266 -4.68 10.23 -14.50
N PRO A 267 -4.83 11.12 -15.49
CA PRO A 267 -4.46 12.52 -15.33
C PRO A 267 -5.28 13.29 -14.28
N LYS A 268 -6.47 12.80 -13.92
CA LYS A 268 -7.29 13.39 -12.85
C LYS A 268 -6.56 13.33 -11.51
N TYR A 269 -5.83 12.24 -11.28
CA TYR A 269 -5.08 11.95 -10.07
C TYR A 269 -3.60 12.38 -10.16
N PHE A 270 -3.15 12.94 -11.28
CA PHE A 270 -1.76 13.36 -11.47
C PHE A 270 -1.54 14.80 -10.98
N HIS A 271 -1.03 14.94 -9.74
CA HIS A 271 -0.80 16.23 -9.07
C HIS A 271 0.66 16.47 -8.69
N GLY A 272 0.99 17.71 -8.29
CA GLY A 272 2.32 18.09 -7.83
C GLY A 272 3.35 18.33 -8.94
N ARG A 273 3.00 18.20 -10.22
CA ARG A 273 3.92 18.47 -11.36
C ARG A 273 3.44 19.57 -12.30
N THR A 274 2.48 20.39 -11.88
CA THR A 274 1.85 21.43 -12.72
C THR A 274 2.87 22.41 -13.32
N ALA A 275 3.83 22.89 -12.54
CA ALA A 275 4.86 23.83 -13.02
C ALA A 275 5.76 23.18 -14.09
N LEU A 276 6.22 21.95 -13.83
CA LEU A 276 7.03 21.18 -14.78
C LEU A 276 6.24 20.90 -16.07
N THR A 277 4.97 20.50 -15.99
CA THR A 277 4.13 20.28 -17.16
C THR A 277 4.00 21.54 -18.01
N LYS A 278 3.79 22.71 -17.39
CA LYS A 278 3.76 24.00 -18.11
C LYS A 278 5.08 24.28 -18.83
N GLN A 279 6.22 24.00 -18.17
CA GLN A 279 7.54 24.15 -18.81
C GLN A 279 7.71 23.24 -20.03
N LEU A 280 7.26 21.98 -19.95
CA LEU A 280 7.31 21.05 -21.08
C LEU A 280 6.43 21.53 -22.25
N LEU A 281 5.22 22.01 -21.97
CA LEU A 281 4.30 22.55 -22.98
C LEU A 281 4.88 23.76 -23.70
N GLU A 282 5.48 24.70 -22.96
CA GLU A 282 6.14 25.87 -23.54
C GLU A 282 7.32 25.48 -24.43
N LYS A 283 8.08 24.43 -24.08
CA LYS A 283 9.16 23.91 -24.94
C LYS A 283 8.63 23.28 -26.22
N VAL A 284 7.61 22.42 -26.14
CA VAL A 284 6.99 21.77 -27.33
C VAL A 284 6.30 22.78 -28.24
N ARG A 285 5.81 23.89 -27.69
CA ARG A 285 5.21 24.98 -28.48
C ARG A 285 6.22 25.71 -29.37
N HIS A 286 7.46 25.88 -28.88
CA HIS A 286 8.48 26.70 -29.55
C HIS A 286 9.53 25.89 -30.29
N SER A 287 9.69 24.62 -29.95
CA SER A 287 10.71 23.72 -30.49
C SER A 287 10.10 22.44 -31.02
N ASN A 288 10.80 21.84 -31.97
CA ASN A 288 10.44 20.57 -32.60
C ASN A 288 11.24 19.39 -32.02
N PHE A 289 11.97 19.63 -30.94
CA PHE A 289 12.74 18.64 -30.19
C PHE A 289 12.72 19.00 -28.70
N LEU A 290 12.51 18.00 -27.84
CA LEU A 290 12.55 18.14 -26.39
C LEU A 290 13.23 16.91 -25.77
N ALA A 291 14.19 17.14 -24.89
CA ALA A 291 14.81 16.09 -24.08
C ALA A 291 14.40 16.24 -22.61
N VAL A 292 13.85 15.19 -22.02
CA VAL A 292 13.38 15.14 -20.62
C VAL A 292 14.28 14.18 -19.85
N LEU A 293 15.17 14.73 -19.01
CA LEU A 293 16.18 13.96 -18.28
C LEU A 293 15.95 14.02 -16.78
N GLY A 294 16.27 12.95 -16.07
CA GLY A 294 16.18 12.91 -14.60
C GLY A 294 16.53 11.54 -14.03
N ALA A 295 16.70 11.44 -12.72
CA ALA A 295 17.02 10.19 -12.04
C ALA A 295 15.96 9.10 -12.30
N SER A 296 16.33 7.82 -12.16
CA SER A 296 15.35 6.72 -12.21
C SER A 296 14.30 6.87 -11.11
N GLY A 297 13.03 6.64 -11.42
CA GLY A 297 11.92 6.84 -10.47
C GLY A 297 11.47 8.29 -10.24
N SER A 298 12.07 9.30 -10.86
CA SER A 298 11.68 10.72 -10.65
C SER A 298 10.33 11.15 -11.26
N GLY A 299 9.60 10.23 -11.90
CA GLY A 299 8.29 10.49 -12.52
C GLY A 299 8.34 11.01 -13.96
N LYS A 300 9.45 10.80 -14.69
CA LYS A 300 9.63 11.27 -16.09
C LYS A 300 8.53 10.77 -17.03
N SER A 301 8.28 9.46 -17.05
CA SER A 301 7.26 8.86 -17.91
C SER A 301 5.86 9.38 -17.55
N SER A 302 5.55 9.53 -16.26
CA SER A 302 4.25 10.08 -15.82
C SER A 302 4.06 11.54 -16.21
N VAL A 303 5.06 12.41 -16.05
CA VAL A 303 4.91 13.83 -16.43
C VAL A 303 4.83 14.02 -17.94
N VAL A 304 5.51 13.17 -18.73
CA VAL A 304 5.38 13.21 -20.19
C VAL A 304 4.01 12.69 -20.63
N ARG A 305 3.53 11.58 -20.06
CA ARG A 305 2.22 11.00 -20.40
C ARG A 305 1.07 11.83 -19.81
N ALA A 306 0.80 11.67 -18.51
CA ALA A 306 -0.34 12.30 -17.84
C ALA A 306 -0.25 13.83 -17.76
N GLY A 307 0.96 14.39 -17.84
CA GLY A 307 1.16 15.84 -17.91
C GLY A 307 1.12 16.36 -19.35
N LEU A 308 2.20 16.16 -20.10
CA LEU A 308 2.39 16.77 -21.42
C LEU A 308 1.40 16.25 -22.47
N LEU A 309 1.39 14.94 -22.74
CA LEU A 309 0.58 14.37 -23.83
C LEU A 309 -0.92 14.52 -23.57
N HIS A 310 -1.35 14.35 -22.31
CA HIS A 310 -2.73 14.58 -21.94
C HIS A 310 -3.17 16.04 -22.17
N GLN A 311 -2.36 17.03 -21.77
CA GLN A 311 -2.71 18.44 -22.00
C GLN A 311 -2.67 18.84 -23.48
N LEU A 312 -1.83 18.18 -24.29
CA LEU A 312 -1.87 18.34 -25.75
C LEU A 312 -3.16 17.77 -26.36
N LYS A 313 -3.65 16.63 -25.87
CA LYS A 313 -4.97 16.06 -26.27
C LYS A 313 -6.13 16.96 -25.89
N LEU A 314 -6.05 17.66 -24.77
CA LEU A 314 -7.06 18.63 -24.32
C LEU A 314 -6.97 19.99 -25.02
N SER A 315 -6.10 20.14 -26.01
CA SER A 315 -5.97 21.38 -26.80
C SER A 315 -5.61 22.62 -25.98
N VAL A 316 -4.89 22.43 -24.87
CA VAL A 316 -4.39 23.54 -24.02
C VAL A 316 -3.37 24.40 -24.78
N VAL A 317 -2.62 23.79 -25.71
CA VAL A 317 -1.75 24.52 -26.64
C VAL A 317 -2.58 24.88 -27.89
N PRO A 318 -2.68 26.17 -28.26
CA PRO A 318 -3.43 26.56 -29.45
C PRO A 318 -2.95 25.83 -30.71
N GLY A 319 -3.86 25.15 -31.42
CA GLY A 319 -3.55 24.37 -32.61
C GLY A 319 -3.30 22.88 -32.35
N SER A 320 -3.16 22.43 -31.10
CA SER A 320 -2.86 21.03 -30.80
C SER A 320 -4.03 20.08 -31.04
N GLU A 321 -5.25 20.59 -31.23
CA GLU A 321 -6.40 19.82 -31.73
C GLU A 321 -6.17 19.20 -33.12
N ARG A 322 -5.25 19.77 -33.92
CA ARG A 322 -4.86 19.26 -35.24
C ARG A 322 -3.55 18.47 -35.21
N TRP A 323 -3.02 18.16 -34.03
CA TRP A 323 -1.79 17.40 -33.90
C TRP A 323 -2.05 15.90 -33.84
N LYS A 324 -1.18 15.12 -34.47
CA LYS A 324 -1.21 13.66 -34.37
C LYS A 324 -0.19 13.23 -33.31
N ILE A 325 -0.67 12.62 -32.23
CA ILE A 325 0.17 12.10 -31.15
C ILE A 325 0.24 10.59 -31.29
N TYR A 326 1.44 10.05 -31.46
CA TYR A 326 1.67 8.60 -31.41
C TYR A 326 1.82 8.11 -29.96
N GLU A 327 1.47 6.85 -29.73
CA GLU A 327 1.73 6.17 -28.46
C GLU A 327 3.23 6.21 -28.14
N PRO A 328 3.65 6.57 -26.90
CA PRO A 328 5.06 6.53 -26.53
C PRO A 328 5.58 5.10 -26.56
N PHE A 329 6.78 4.93 -27.10
CA PHE A 329 7.41 3.63 -27.23
C PHE A 329 8.80 3.61 -26.63
N THR A 330 9.28 2.40 -26.37
CA THR A 330 10.60 2.14 -25.81
C THR A 330 11.47 1.43 -26.85
N PRO A 331 12.76 1.82 -27.03
CA PRO A 331 13.62 1.23 -28.06
C PRO A 331 13.75 -0.30 -27.99
N SER A 332 13.91 -0.88 -26.79
CA SER A 332 14.19 -2.32 -26.57
C SER A 332 15.43 -2.85 -27.35
N GLU A 333 15.54 -4.17 -27.55
CA GLU A 333 16.67 -4.80 -28.25
C GLU A 333 16.79 -4.37 -29.72
N HIS A 334 15.66 -4.05 -30.38
CA HIS A 334 15.59 -3.68 -31.79
C HIS A 334 14.88 -2.32 -32.01
N PRO A 335 15.57 -1.18 -31.83
CA PRO A 335 14.99 0.16 -31.88
C PRO A 335 14.25 0.48 -33.19
N LEU A 336 14.74 -0.03 -34.34
CA LEU A 336 14.07 0.19 -35.61
C LEU A 336 12.73 -0.54 -35.67
N LYS A 337 12.68 -1.81 -35.24
CA LYS A 337 11.42 -2.57 -35.21
C LYS A 337 10.40 -1.95 -34.27
N SER A 338 10.83 -1.48 -33.10
CA SER A 338 9.95 -0.80 -32.14
C SER A 338 9.35 0.48 -32.73
N LEU A 339 10.15 1.26 -33.47
CA LEU A 339 9.65 2.42 -34.20
C LEU A 339 8.64 2.00 -35.28
N GLU A 340 8.96 0.98 -36.09
CA GLU A 340 8.10 0.47 -37.16
C GLU A 340 6.72 0.02 -36.65
N GLN A 341 6.68 -0.65 -35.49
CA GLN A 341 5.43 -1.08 -34.86
C GLN A 341 4.52 0.08 -34.49
N VAL A 342 5.10 1.19 -34.03
CA VAL A 342 4.34 2.38 -33.58
C VAL A 342 3.83 3.18 -34.76
N ILE A 343 4.65 3.34 -35.81
CA ILE A 343 4.29 4.15 -36.98
C ILE A 343 3.51 3.37 -38.04
N GLY A 344 3.55 2.03 -38.00
CA GLY A 344 2.86 1.12 -38.91
C GLY A 344 3.49 1.01 -40.31
N VAL A 345 4.71 1.54 -40.49
CA VAL A 345 5.46 1.54 -41.75
C VAL A 345 6.95 1.34 -41.47
N LYS A 346 7.75 1.14 -42.52
CA LYS A 346 9.22 1.01 -42.38
C LYS A 346 9.85 2.29 -41.86
N ALA A 347 10.91 2.16 -41.05
CA ALA A 347 11.52 3.29 -40.35
C ALA A 347 12.03 4.38 -41.33
N ASP A 348 12.57 3.99 -42.47
CA ASP A 348 13.02 4.89 -43.54
C ASP A 348 11.89 5.71 -44.18
N GLN A 349 10.64 5.28 -44.04
CA GLN A 349 9.44 5.97 -44.52
C GLN A 349 8.86 6.99 -43.53
N LEU A 350 9.44 7.15 -42.34
CA LEU A 350 8.97 8.08 -41.30
C LEU A 350 8.74 9.50 -41.84
N GLN A 351 9.69 10.02 -42.65
CA GLN A 351 9.58 11.37 -43.21
C GLN A 351 8.42 11.49 -44.20
N ALA A 352 8.20 10.48 -45.04
CA ALA A 352 7.10 10.46 -46.01
C ALA A 352 5.75 10.38 -45.30
N LEU A 353 5.65 9.52 -44.27
CA LEU A 353 4.46 9.38 -43.43
C LEU A 353 4.06 10.72 -42.79
N ILE A 354 5.01 11.40 -42.15
CA ILE A 354 4.73 12.69 -41.48
C ILE A 354 4.37 13.77 -42.51
N LYS A 355 5.03 13.82 -43.67
CA LYS A 355 4.67 14.78 -44.73
C LYS A 355 3.25 14.57 -45.24
N ALA A 356 2.84 13.31 -45.42
CA ALA A 356 1.51 12.94 -45.89
C ALA A 356 0.42 13.08 -44.82
N ALA A 357 0.78 13.18 -43.53
CA ALA A 357 -0.19 13.35 -42.46
C ALA A 357 -0.98 14.66 -42.64
N ALA A 358 -2.31 14.56 -42.53
CA ALA A 358 -3.25 15.68 -42.49
C ALA A 358 -3.26 16.42 -41.14
N ALA A 359 -2.17 16.30 -40.38
CA ALA A 359 -1.96 16.96 -39.10
C ALA A 359 -0.99 18.14 -39.28
N ASP A 360 -1.21 19.21 -38.51
CA ASP A 360 -0.33 20.39 -38.50
C ASP A 360 1.05 20.03 -37.94
N GLN A 361 1.08 19.10 -36.98
CA GLN A 361 2.28 18.63 -36.32
C GLN A 361 2.08 17.18 -35.85
N VAL A 362 3.13 16.36 -35.97
CA VAL A 362 3.18 14.99 -35.47
C VAL A 362 4.10 14.93 -34.26
N VAL A 363 3.63 14.40 -33.14
CA VAL A 363 4.41 14.23 -31.90
C VAL A 363 4.76 12.75 -31.73
N LEU A 364 6.05 12.47 -31.55
CA LEU A 364 6.57 11.14 -31.26
C LEU A 364 7.38 11.19 -29.97
N VAL A 365 7.11 10.24 -29.06
CA VAL A 365 7.80 10.14 -27.78
C VAL A 365 8.58 8.83 -27.73
N VAL A 366 9.88 8.93 -27.48
CA VAL A 366 10.74 7.78 -27.16
C VAL A 366 11.00 7.79 -25.66
N ASP A 367 10.32 6.89 -24.95
CA ASP A 367 10.43 6.72 -23.49
C ASP A 367 11.50 5.67 -23.17
N GLN A 368 12.20 5.81 -22.04
CA GLN A 368 13.38 4.98 -21.70
C GLN A 368 14.41 4.92 -22.85
N PHE A 369 14.77 6.08 -23.42
CA PHE A 369 15.70 6.17 -24.55
C PHE A 369 17.09 5.59 -24.25
N GLU A 370 17.49 5.50 -22.98
CA GLU A 370 18.68 4.77 -22.53
C GLU A 370 18.72 3.31 -23.00
N GLU A 371 17.57 2.66 -23.24
CA GLU A 371 17.54 1.29 -23.75
C GLU A 371 18.16 1.14 -25.14
N ALA A 372 18.20 2.23 -25.93
CA ALA A 372 18.95 2.22 -27.17
C ALA A 372 20.45 1.99 -26.94
N PHE A 373 20.99 2.28 -25.76
CA PHE A 373 22.40 2.03 -25.43
C PHE A 373 22.59 0.76 -24.59
N THR A 374 21.62 0.39 -23.75
CA THR A 374 21.77 -0.76 -22.83
C THR A 374 21.23 -2.07 -23.39
N GLN A 375 20.22 -2.02 -24.26
CA GLN A 375 19.58 -3.23 -24.81
C GLN A 375 19.95 -3.46 -26.29
N CYS A 376 20.10 -2.40 -27.08
CA CYS A 376 20.49 -2.53 -28.48
C CYS A 376 22.00 -2.74 -28.64
N ARG A 377 22.38 -3.94 -29.05
CA ARG A 377 23.79 -4.36 -29.24
C ARG A 377 24.32 -4.15 -30.66
N ASP A 378 23.43 -3.96 -31.64
CA ASP A 378 23.82 -3.64 -33.02
C ASP A 378 24.03 -2.13 -33.17
N ASP A 379 25.29 -1.72 -33.16
CA ASP A 379 25.71 -0.33 -33.33
C ASP A 379 25.21 0.28 -34.65
N ALA A 380 25.13 -0.52 -35.73
CA ALA A 380 24.64 -0.05 -37.02
C ALA A 380 23.11 0.14 -37.02
N GLU A 381 22.36 -0.73 -36.34
CA GLU A 381 20.92 -0.54 -36.09
C GLU A 381 20.69 0.73 -35.27
N ARG A 382 21.43 0.89 -34.16
CA ARG A 382 21.35 2.06 -33.28
C ARG A 382 21.64 3.36 -34.03
N GLN A 383 22.69 3.38 -34.85
CA GLN A 383 23.03 4.55 -35.66
C GLN A 383 21.92 4.89 -36.67
N LYS A 384 21.40 3.90 -37.41
CA LYS A 384 20.29 4.11 -38.34
C LYS A 384 19.03 4.63 -37.66
N PHE A 385 18.75 4.14 -36.45
CA PHE A 385 17.62 4.61 -35.65
C PHE A 385 17.75 6.10 -35.30
N PHE A 386 18.92 6.55 -34.81
CA PHE A 386 19.16 7.95 -34.51
C PHE A 386 19.14 8.83 -35.76
N GLU A 387 19.75 8.37 -36.86
CA GLU A 387 19.73 9.07 -38.15
C GLU A 387 18.30 9.26 -38.66
N CYS A 388 17.44 8.24 -38.56
CA CYS A 388 16.04 8.32 -38.94
C CYS A 388 15.29 9.42 -38.17
N LEU A 389 15.38 9.40 -36.84
CA LEU A 389 14.69 10.37 -35.97
C LEU A 389 15.19 11.80 -36.18
N LEU A 390 16.51 12.00 -36.16
CA LEU A 390 17.11 13.34 -36.22
C LEU A 390 17.06 13.94 -37.63
N SER A 391 17.15 13.13 -38.68
CA SER A 391 16.93 13.61 -40.05
C SER A 391 15.48 14.08 -40.25
N ALA A 392 14.50 13.41 -39.63
CA ALA A 392 13.11 13.85 -39.63
C ALA A 392 12.95 15.18 -38.90
N VAL A 393 13.53 15.35 -37.70
CA VAL A 393 13.53 16.62 -36.95
C VAL A 393 14.12 17.76 -37.79
N LYS A 394 15.25 17.50 -38.47
CA LYS A 394 15.93 18.52 -39.30
C LYS A 394 15.13 18.91 -40.54
N ARG A 395 14.53 17.94 -41.25
CA ARG A 395 13.88 18.16 -42.56
C ARG A 395 12.42 18.61 -42.48
N LEU A 396 11.71 18.25 -41.41
CA LEU A 396 10.27 18.52 -41.27
C LEU A 396 9.97 19.78 -40.45
N GLY A 397 10.96 20.33 -39.75
CA GLY A 397 10.78 21.54 -38.95
C GLY A 397 9.64 21.39 -37.96
N LYS A 398 8.72 22.36 -37.93
CA LYS A 398 7.56 22.36 -37.01
C LYS A 398 6.54 21.25 -37.29
N LYS A 399 6.57 20.57 -38.45
CA LYS A 399 5.62 19.47 -38.75
C LYS A 399 5.91 18.21 -37.93
N PHE A 400 7.09 18.09 -37.31
CA PHE A 400 7.46 16.94 -36.49
C PHE A 400 8.10 17.37 -35.18
N CYS A 401 7.56 16.91 -34.05
CA CYS A 401 8.14 17.10 -32.72
C CYS A 401 8.57 15.78 -32.10
N LEU A 402 9.85 15.68 -31.78
CA LEU A 402 10.43 14.52 -31.10
C LEU A 402 10.65 14.81 -29.62
N VAL A 403 10.11 13.96 -28.74
CA VAL A 403 10.35 14.01 -27.30
C VAL A 403 11.15 12.79 -26.90
N LEU A 404 12.34 12.99 -26.33
CA LEU A 404 13.17 11.93 -25.76
C LEU A 404 13.06 11.98 -24.24
N VAL A 405 12.81 10.83 -23.61
CA VAL A 405 12.78 10.69 -22.15
C VAL A 405 13.87 9.71 -21.76
N MET A 406 14.82 10.15 -20.93
CA MET A 406 15.90 9.28 -20.50
C MET A 406 16.45 9.59 -19.11
N ARG A 407 17.25 8.68 -18.57
CA ARG A 407 18.02 8.96 -17.36
C ARG A 407 19.14 9.98 -17.61
N ALA A 408 19.43 10.79 -16.60
CA ALA A 408 20.42 11.86 -16.71
C ALA A 408 21.86 11.34 -16.86
N ASP A 409 22.18 10.17 -16.30
CA ASP A 409 23.50 9.52 -16.40
C ASP A 409 23.81 8.98 -17.80
N PHE A 410 22.80 8.84 -18.66
CA PHE A 410 22.98 8.48 -20.07
C PHE A 410 23.20 9.67 -21.01
N GLN A 411 23.23 10.91 -20.49
CA GLN A 411 23.53 12.08 -21.33
C GLN A 411 24.93 11.98 -21.96
N GLY A 412 25.92 11.47 -21.22
CA GLY A 412 27.28 11.28 -21.73
C GLY A 412 27.34 10.30 -22.92
N LYS A 413 26.55 9.22 -22.87
CA LYS A 413 26.44 8.23 -23.96
C LYS A 413 25.96 8.86 -25.28
N CYS A 414 25.12 9.89 -25.21
CA CYS A 414 24.65 10.61 -26.39
C CYS A 414 25.74 11.46 -27.08
N ALA A 415 26.90 11.64 -26.45
CA ALA A 415 28.02 12.42 -26.96
C ALA A 415 29.25 11.57 -27.33
N GLU A 416 29.20 10.25 -27.15
CA GLU A 416 30.33 9.35 -27.50
C GLU A 416 30.57 9.28 -29.02
N GLN A 417 29.56 9.59 -29.83
CA GLN A 417 29.65 9.70 -31.28
C GLN A 417 28.86 10.94 -31.75
N GLU A 418 29.05 11.33 -33.01
CA GLU A 418 28.36 12.50 -33.55
C GLU A 418 26.83 12.31 -33.57
N TYR A 419 26.35 11.06 -33.75
CA TYR A 419 24.93 10.68 -33.79
C TYR A 419 24.02 11.73 -34.45
N GLY A 420 24.43 12.30 -35.58
CA GLY A 420 23.66 13.33 -36.30
C GLY A 420 23.42 14.64 -35.52
N GLY A 421 24.24 14.97 -34.52
CA GLY A 421 24.13 16.15 -33.67
C GLY A 421 23.22 15.98 -32.45
N LEU A 422 22.97 14.73 -32.01
CA LEU A 422 22.08 14.41 -30.89
C LEU A 422 22.40 15.21 -29.61
N ALA A 423 23.66 15.20 -29.17
CA ALA A 423 24.10 15.90 -27.97
C ALA A 423 23.78 17.40 -28.02
N ALA A 424 24.12 18.07 -29.13
CA ALA A 424 23.83 19.49 -29.31
C ALA A 424 22.32 19.80 -29.29
N LYS A 425 21.48 18.90 -29.82
CA LYS A 425 20.01 19.04 -29.77
C LYS A 425 19.45 18.88 -28.36
N ILE A 426 19.99 17.93 -27.60
CA ILE A 426 19.67 17.74 -26.19
C ILE A 426 20.00 19.01 -25.42
N ASP A 427 21.22 19.53 -25.53
CA ASP A 427 21.66 20.70 -24.76
C ASP A 427 20.80 21.96 -25.03
N GLN A 428 20.34 22.15 -26.27
CA GLN A 428 19.48 23.30 -26.64
C GLN A 428 18.06 23.21 -26.08
N ASN A 429 17.51 22.01 -25.91
CA ASN A 429 16.10 21.78 -25.57
C ASN A 429 15.92 20.80 -24.42
N LEU A 430 16.79 20.91 -23.42
CA LEU A 430 16.75 20.08 -22.23
C LEU A 430 15.77 20.62 -21.19
N VAL A 431 14.95 19.73 -20.62
CA VAL A 431 14.25 19.94 -19.36
C VAL A 431 14.67 18.86 -18.37
N ARG A 432 15.16 19.28 -17.21
CA ARG A 432 15.56 18.37 -16.12
C ARG A 432 14.40 18.17 -15.15
N VAL A 433 14.02 16.91 -14.93
CA VAL A 433 13.07 16.50 -13.91
C VAL A 433 13.79 16.42 -12.58
N MET A 434 13.64 17.49 -11.80
CA MET A 434 14.19 17.56 -10.45
C MET A 434 13.32 16.76 -9.46
N PRO A 435 13.89 16.34 -8.31
CA PRO A 435 13.11 15.79 -7.19
C PRO A 435 11.96 16.74 -6.82
N MET A 436 10.83 16.17 -6.42
CA MET A 436 9.67 16.98 -6.00
C MET A 436 10.02 17.72 -4.71
N ASN A 437 9.64 18.99 -4.64
CA ASN A 437 9.72 19.73 -3.38
C ASN A 437 8.59 19.31 -2.42
N GLN A 438 8.63 19.77 -1.16
CA GLN A 438 7.63 19.40 -0.15
C GLN A 438 6.19 19.78 -0.54
N GLN A 439 5.99 20.91 -1.21
CA GLN A 439 4.67 21.34 -1.66
C GLN A 439 4.15 20.45 -2.79
N GLU A 440 5.00 20.16 -3.76
CA GLU A 440 4.68 19.24 -4.86
C GLU A 440 4.33 17.84 -4.34
N LEU A 441 5.12 17.30 -3.38
CA LEU A 441 4.84 16.02 -2.73
C LEU A 441 3.51 16.05 -1.98
N ARG A 442 3.25 17.11 -1.20
CA ARG A 442 1.99 17.27 -0.48
C ARG A 442 0.79 17.27 -1.44
N GLU A 443 0.89 17.95 -2.56
CA GLU A 443 -0.16 17.95 -3.58
C GLU A 443 -0.35 16.58 -4.23
N ALA A 444 0.74 15.86 -4.51
CA ALA A 444 0.70 14.51 -5.09
C ALA A 444 0.13 13.46 -4.12
N ILE A 445 0.15 13.72 -2.81
CA ILE A 445 -0.44 12.85 -1.78
C ILE A 445 -1.90 13.24 -1.54
N ILE A 446 -2.19 14.51 -1.27
CA ILE A 446 -3.50 14.95 -0.75
C ILE A 446 -4.55 15.07 -1.87
N LYS A 447 -4.24 15.73 -2.98
CA LYS A 447 -5.24 16.03 -4.01
C LYS A 447 -5.89 14.80 -4.65
N PRO A 448 -5.17 13.69 -4.94
CA PRO A 448 -5.79 12.48 -5.44
C PRO A 448 -6.76 11.86 -4.41
N ALA A 449 -6.43 11.94 -3.12
CA ALA A 449 -7.26 11.44 -2.03
C ALA A 449 -8.58 12.22 -1.92
N GLU A 450 -8.50 13.55 -1.96
CA GLU A 450 -9.67 14.44 -1.90
C GLU A 450 -10.68 14.14 -3.01
N GLN A 451 -10.20 13.85 -4.23
CA GLN A 451 -11.07 13.55 -5.38
C GLN A 451 -11.89 12.26 -5.23
N VAL A 452 -11.40 11.31 -4.43
CA VAL A 452 -12.10 10.05 -4.19
C VAL A 452 -12.80 10.02 -2.84
N GLY A 453 -12.75 11.10 -2.06
CA GLY A 453 -13.35 11.19 -0.71
C GLY A 453 -12.51 10.53 0.39
N LEU A 454 -11.22 10.31 0.15
CA LEU A 454 -10.28 9.72 1.11
C LEU A 454 -9.60 10.78 1.95
N GLU A 455 -9.61 10.57 3.26
CA GLU A 455 -8.91 11.41 4.22
C GLU A 455 -7.55 10.81 4.60
N ILE A 456 -6.58 11.66 4.90
CA ILE A 456 -5.23 11.25 5.29
C ILE A 456 -4.83 12.04 6.53
N ASP A 457 -4.31 11.35 7.53
CA ASP A 457 -3.76 12.00 8.72
C ASP A 457 -2.70 13.04 8.34
N ARG A 458 -2.77 14.23 8.95
CA ARG A 458 -1.81 15.30 8.69
C ARG A 458 -0.38 14.89 9.03
N GLU A 459 -0.21 14.18 10.14
CA GLU A 459 1.08 13.66 10.58
C GLU A 459 1.63 12.62 9.61
N LEU A 460 0.76 11.77 9.06
CA LEU A 460 1.12 10.80 8.03
C LEU A 460 1.66 11.48 6.76
N VAL A 461 1.02 12.54 6.28
CA VAL A 461 1.53 13.30 5.13
C VAL A 461 2.92 13.87 5.43
N ASN A 462 3.11 14.46 6.61
CA ASN A 462 4.40 15.03 7.00
C ASN A 462 5.50 13.95 7.08
N GLN A 463 5.19 12.79 7.64
CA GLN A 463 6.13 11.67 7.74
C GLN A 463 6.48 11.11 6.37
N MET A 464 5.50 10.88 5.48
CA MET A 464 5.77 10.41 4.11
C MET A 464 6.65 11.39 3.32
N ILE A 465 6.43 12.70 3.47
CA ILE A 465 7.28 13.72 2.85
C ILE A 465 8.69 13.64 3.41
N ALA A 466 8.86 13.48 4.72
CA ALA A 466 10.17 13.35 5.36
C ALA A 466 10.94 12.11 4.86
N ASP A 467 10.27 10.96 4.72
CA ASP A 467 10.89 9.70 4.33
C ASP A 467 11.40 9.68 2.87
N VAL A 468 10.81 10.50 2.00
CA VAL A 468 11.13 10.60 0.56
C VAL A 468 11.99 11.83 0.24
N SER A 469 12.03 12.82 1.13
CA SER A 469 12.79 14.05 0.92
C SER A 469 14.28 13.76 0.75
N GLY A 470 14.85 14.24 -0.36
CA GLY A 470 16.28 14.07 -0.67
C GLY A 470 16.64 12.82 -1.47
N SER A 471 15.68 11.92 -1.75
CA SER A 471 15.89 10.73 -2.58
C SER A 471 15.09 10.82 -3.89
N PRO A 472 15.71 11.21 -5.02
CA PRO A 472 15.03 11.40 -6.31
C PRO A 472 14.29 10.16 -6.84
N GLY A 473 14.65 8.96 -6.37
CA GLY A 473 14.16 7.67 -6.86
C GLY A 473 13.09 6.99 -6.01
N ASP A 474 12.62 7.65 -4.95
CA ASP A 474 11.71 7.05 -3.96
C ASP A 474 10.22 7.36 -4.23
N LEU A 475 9.88 8.14 -5.25
CA LEU A 475 8.48 8.39 -5.64
C LEU A 475 7.68 7.11 -5.97
N PRO A 476 8.25 6.09 -6.66
CA PRO A 476 7.55 4.83 -6.88
C PRO A 476 7.26 4.09 -5.57
N LEU A 477 8.17 4.18 -4.59
CA LEU A 477 7.94 3.61 -3.25
C LEU A 477 6.81 4.35 -2.54
N LEU A 478 6.79 5.68 -2.61
CA LEU A 478 5.70 6.48 -2.06
C LEU A 478 4.34 6.08 -2.66
N GLN A 479 4.25 5.97 -3.98
CA GLN A 479 3.03 5.53 -4.66
C GLN A 479 2.64 4.11 -4.26
N TYR A 480 3.61 3.20 -4.15
CA TYR A 480 3.38 1.85 -3.66
C TYR A 480 2.80 1.84 -2.24
N THR A 481 3.43 2.56 -1.29
CA THR A 481 2.96 2.64 0.09
C THR A 481 1.58 3.27 0.19
N LEU A 482 1.25 4.29 -0.62
CA LEU A 482 -0.08 4.87 -0.68
C LEU A 482 -1.13 3.88 -1.21
N THR A 483 -0.78 3.06 -2.20
CA THR A 483 -1.65 1.99 -2.71
C THR A 483 -1.88 0.91 -1.65
N GLU A 484 -0.83 0.48 -0.92
CA GLU A 484 -0.97 -0.49 0.17
C GLU A 484 -1.84 0.06 1.32
N LEU A 485 -1.60 1.31 1.73
CA LEU A 485 -2.43 1.99 2.72
C LEU A 485 -3.88 2.10 2.25
N TRP A 486 -4.11 2.37 0.98
CA TRP A 486 -5.45 2.37 0.40
C TRP A 486 -6.11 1.00 0.52
N GLU A 487 -5.42 -0.08 0.15
CA GLU A 487 -5.96 -1.44 0.20
C GLU A 487 -6.28 -1.87 1.65
N GLN A 488 -5.50 -1.40 2.63
CA GLN A 488 -5.64 -1.73 4.06
C GLN A 488 -6.44 -0.72 4.88
N ARG A 489 -6.98 0.34 4.24
CA ARG A 489 -7.65 1.43 4.94
C ARG A 489 -8.84 0.93 5.77
N THR A 490 -9.05 1.59 6.90
CA THR A 490 -10.28 1.43 7.68
C THR A 490 -11.23 2.57 7.35
N LEU A 491 -12.45 2.25 6.94
CA LEU A 491 -13.41 3.22 6.41
C LEU A 491 -12.77 4.02 5.24
N ASN A 492 -12.70 5.35 5.37
CA ASN A 492 -12.27 6.27 4.33
C ASN A 492 -10.99 7.03 4.70
N ARG A 493 -10.16 6.48 5.59
CA ARG A 493 -9.03 7.21 6.18
C ARG A 493 -7.73 6.41 6.16
N LEU A 494 -6.64 7.06 5.77
CA LEU A 494 -5.28 6.55 5.90
C LEU A 494 -4.64 7.07 7.19
N THR A 495 -4.15 6.16 8.03
CA THR A 495 -3.63 6.52 9.35
C THR A 495 -2.13 6.39 9.49
N ILE A 496 -1.53 7.21 10.36
CA ILE A 496 -0.10 7.08 10.70
C ILE A 496 0.22 5.71 11.32
N SER A 497 -0.72 5.14 12.08
CA SER A 497 -0.55 3.83 12.73
C SER A 497 -0.41 2.71 11.69
N ASP A 498 -1.23 2.73 10.64
CA ASP A 498 -1.13 1.77 9.53
C ASP A 498 0.19 1.93 8.78
N TYR A 499 0.63 3.16 8.57
CA TYR A 499 1.90 3.46 7.91
C TYR A 499 3.13 2.97 8.69
N THR A 500 3.16 3.21 10.01
CA THR A 500 4.24 2.71 10.88
C THR A 500 4.29 1.19 10.87
N ARG A 501 3.13 0.52 10.83
CA ARG A 501 3.01 -0.94 10.76
C ARG A 501 3.48 -1.52 9.41
N LEU A 502 3.27 -0.78 8.31
CA LEU A 502 3.87 -1.10 7.01
C LEU A 502 5.40 -0.94 7.02
N GLY A 503 5.95 -0.21 7.99
CA GLY A 503 7.39 0.06 8.11
C GLY A 503 7.85 1.32 7.38
N GLY A 504 6.91 2.17 6.97
CA GLY A 504 7.15 3.37 6.17
C GLY A 504 7.49 3.10 4.71
N VAL A 505 7.81 4.16 3.96
CA VAL A 505 7.96 4.10 2.48
C VAL A 505 8.99 3.06 2.03
N LYS A 506 10.19 3.04 2.64
CA LYS A 506 11.29 2.17 2.19
C LYS A 506 11.06 0.70 2.53
N LYS A 507 10.56 0.41 3.73
CA LYS A 507 10.40 -0.98 4.19
C LYS A 507 9.11 -1.63 3.72
N ALA A 508 8.09 -0.86 3.32
CA ALA A 508 6.82 -1.44 2.86
C ALA A 508 7.03 -2.44 1.71
N LEU A 509 7.74 -2.01 0.66
CA LEU A 509 8.01 -2.86 -0.50
C LEU A 509 8.94 -4.03 -0.15
N GLU A 510 9.96 -3.79 0.66
CA GLU A 510 10.88 -4.83 1.12
C GLU A 510 10.17 -5.91 1.94
N LYS A 511 9.31 -5.49 2.87
CA LYS A 511 8.53 -6.38 3.74
C LYS A 511 7.61 -7.26 2.90
N HIS A 512 6.88 -6.68 1.94
CA HIS A 512 6.04 -7.43 1.01
C HIS A 512 6.86 -8.44 0.18
N ALA A 513 7.98 -8.00 -0.41
CA ALA A 513 8.86 -8.90 -1.17
C ALA A 513 9.39 -10.06 -0.31
N ASN A 514 9.75 -9.79 0.95
CA ASN A 514 10.18 -10.80 1.91
C ASN A 514 9.06 -11.77 2.30
N GLU A 515 7.86 -11.28 2.59
CA GLU A 515 6.69 -12.10 2.94
C GLU A 515 6.32 -13.03 1.77
N VAL A 516 6.28 -12.50 0.55
CA VAL A 516 6.04 -13.30 -0.66
C VAL A 516 7.12 -14.35 -0.83
N TYR A 517 8.40 -13.98 -0.73
CA TYR A 517 9.52 -14.93 -0.85
C TYR A 517 9.50 -16.02 0.23
N GLN A 518 9.23 -15.66 1.49
CA GLN A 518 9.15 -16.60 2.61
C GLN A 518 7.93 -17.53 2.51
N SER A 519 6.85 -17.10 1.85
CA SER A 519 5.68 -17.94 1.59
C SER A 519 5.93 -19.04 0.55
N LEU A 520 6.99 -18.94 -0.25
CA LEU A 520 7.37 -19.94 -1.25
C LEU A 520 8.03 -21.16 -0.59
N SER A 521 7.83 -22.34 -1.16
CA SER A 521 8.55 -23.55 -0.71
C SER A 521 10.07 -23.41 -0.95
N PRO A 522 10.93 -24.17 -0.24
CA PRO A 522 12.38 -24.08 -0.41
C PRO A 522 12.87 -24.27 -1.86
N LYS A 523 12.18 -25.10 -2.65
CA LYS A 523 12.47 -25.27 -4.08
C LYS A 523 12.06 -24.05 -4.90
N GLU A 524 10.89 -23.48 -4.63
CA GLU A 524 10.40 -22.27 -5.31
C GLU A 524 11.23 -21.03 -4.95
N GLN A 525 11.74 -20.93 -3.72
CA GLN A 525 12.65 -19.88 -3.29
C GLN A 525 13.96 -19.86 -4.11
N LEU A 526 14.56 -21.03 -4.34
CA LEU A 526 15.76 -21.14 -5.18
C LEU A 526 15.47 -20.68 -6.62
N VAL A 527 14.33 -21.06 -7.17
CA VAL A 527 13.90 -20.62 -8.52
C VAL A 527 13.65 -19.11 -8.54
N ALA A 528 12.97 -18.56 -7.53
CA ALA A 528 12.71 -17.12 -7.42
C ALA A 528 14.01 -16.30 -7.34
N LYS A 529 14.99 -16.72 -6.51
CA LYS A 529 16.31 -16.09 -6.44
C LYS A 529 16.95 -15.99 -7.83
N GLN A 530 16.94 -17.09 -8.56
CA GLN A 530 17.53 -17.15 -9.89
C GLN A 530 16.79 -16.27 -10.88
N ILE A 531 15.45 -16.29 -10.89
CA ILE A 531 14.64 -15.41 -11.73
C ILE A 531 15.03 -13.93 -11.50
N PHE A 532 15.12 -13.47 -10.25
CA PHE A 532 15.47 -12.07 -9.98
C PHE A 532 16.90 -11.70 -10.43
N LEU A 533 17.86 -12.63 -10.34
CA LEU A 533 19.21 -12.42 -10.85
C LEU A 533 19.22 -12.30 -12.39
N GLU A 534 18.47 -13.14 -13.10
CA GLU A 534 18.35 -13.08 -14.58
C GLU A 534 17.64 -11.80 -15.06
N LEU A 535 16.66 -11.31 -14.29
CA LEU A 535 15.90 -10.11 -14.62
C LEU A 535 16.61 -8.80 -14.24
N THR A 536 17.88 -8.85 -13.83
CA THR A 536 18.68 -7.67 -13.48
C THR A 536 19.86 -7.52 -14.42
N HIS A 537 20.04 -6.34 -14.99
CA HIS A 537 21.23 -5.95 -15.73
C HIS A 537 22.16 -5.16 -14.80
N LEU A 538 23.40 -5.62 -14.69
CA LEU A 538 24.40 -5.00 -13.83
C LEU A 538 25.00 -3.78 -14.54
N GLY A 539 24.92 -2.61 -13.91
CA GLY A 539 25.51 -1.39 -14.47
C GLY A 539 27.03 -1.39 -14.33
N GLU A 540 27.74 -1.02 -15.40
CA GLU A 540 29.17 -0.71 -15.38
C GLU A 540 29.37 0.77 -15.09
N GLY A 541 29.37 1.15 -13.81
CA GLY A 541 29.47 2.56 -13.37
C GLY A 541 28.16 3.35 -13.43
N THR A 542 27.04 2.69 -13.74
CA THR A 542 25.66 3.19 -13.65
C THR A 542 24.86 2.35 -12.66
N GLU A 543 23.67 2.81 -12.22
CA GLU A 543 22.80 1.99 -11.37
C GLU A 543 22.35 0.71 -12.09
N ASP A 544 22.27 -0.41 -11.34
CA ASP A 544 21.74 -1.68 -11.84
C ASP A 544 20.27 -1.49 -12.32
N THR A 545 19.95 -2.00 -13.52
CA THR A 545 18.65 -1.82 -14.18
C THR A 545 17.91 -3.14 -14.31
N ARG A 546 16.61 -3.08 -14.65
CA ARG A 546 15.88 -4.28 -15.03
C ARG A 546 16.33 -4.80 -16.41
N ARG A 547 16.25 -6.12 -16.60
CA ARG A 547 16.45 -6.83 -17.86
C ARG A 547 15.20 -7.63 -18.19
N GLN A 548 14.82 -7.61 -19.46
CA GLN A 548 13.76 -8.46 -19.98
C GLN A 548 14.31 -9.82 -20.39
N VAL A 549 13.64 -10.89 -19.95
CA VAL A 549 14.04 -12.27 -20.25
C VAL A 549 12.84 -13.05 -20.76
N ARG A 550 13.05 -13.91 -21.76
CA ARG A 550 12.00 -14.81 -22.25
C ARG A 550 11.73 -15.87 -21.20
N GLN A 551 10.47 -16.17 -20.91
CA GLN A 551 10.12 -17.13 -19.86
C GLN A 551 10.72 -18.52 -20.12
N GLN A 552 10.84 -18.91 -21.39
CA GLN A 552 11.50 -20.16 -21.81
C GLN A 552 13.00 -20.21 -21.48
N ASP A 553 13.69 -19.07 -21.44
CA ASP A 553 15.13 -18.99 -21.17
C ASP A 553 15.42 -19.16 -19.67
N LEU A 554 14.39 -19.02 -18.82
CA LEU A 554 14.46 -19.28 -17.37
C LEU A 554 14.38 -20.78 -17.04
N VAL A 555 13.95 -21.62 -18.00
CA VAL A 555 13.83 -23.07 -17.85
C VAL A 555 15.19 -23.73 -18.08
N THR A 556 15.63 -24.57 -17.14
CA THR A 556 16.90 -25.31 -17.22
C THR A 556 16.69 -26.80 -16.89
N GLN A 557 17.69 -27.66 -17.10
CA GLN A 557 17.59 -29.08 -16.73
C GLN A 557 17.28 -29.30 -15.23
N ARG A 558 17.62 -28.33 -14.37
CA ARG A 558 17.35 -28.36 -12.93
C ARG A 558 16.03 -27.68 -12.54
N ARG A 559 15.35 -27.00 -13.47
CA ARG A 559 14.14 -26.19 -13.25
C ARG A 559 13.06 -26.60 -14.24
N SER A 560 12.07 -27.34 -13.76
CA SER A 560 10.99 -27.78 -14.65
C SER A 560 10.18 -26.57 -15.15
N PRO A 561 9.65 -26.62 -16.40
CA PRO A 561 8.81 -25.54 -16.94
C PRO A 561 7.64 -25.17 -16.03
N GLU A 562 7.00 -26.18 -15.42
CA GLU A 562 5.82 -26.01 -14.56
C GLU A 562 6.17 -25.29 -13.25
N LEU A 563 7.38 -25.51 -12.74
CA LEU A 563 7.86 -24.84 -11.52
C LEU A 563 8.15 -23.37 -11.80
N VAL A 564 8.83 -23.07 -12.91
CA VAL A 564 9.13 -21.68 -13.33
C VAL A 564 7.83 -20.92 -13.56
N GLU A 565 6.90 -21.50 -14.31
CA GLU A 565 5.60 -20.87 -14.57
C GLU A 565 4.83 -20.57 -13.29
N ARG A 566 4.76 -21.54 -12.36
CA ARG A 566 4.09 -21.35 -11.07
C ARG A 566 4.71 -20.22 -10.25
N VAL A 567 6.05 -20.16 -10.17
CA VAL A 567 6.74 -19.09 -9.44
C VAL A 567 6.52 -17.74 -10.12
N VAL A 568 6.65 -17.64 -11.44
CA VAL A 568 6.40 -16.40 -12.19
C VAL A 568 4.96 -15.92 -12.00
N GLN A 569 3.97 -16.81 -12.11
CA GLN A 569 2.56 -16.47 -11.88
C GLN A 569 2.31 -15.98 -10.46
N ARG A 570 2.94 -16.61 -9.45
CA ARG A 570 2.85 -16.17 -8.05
C ARG A 570 3.46 -14.79 -7.86
N LEU A 571 4.68 -14.57 -8.36
CA LEU A 571 5.37 -13.27 -8.28
C LEU A 571 4.60 -12.18 -9.05
N ALA A 572 3.97 -12.51 -10.18
CA ALA A 572 3.19 -11.58 -10.97
C ALA A 572 1.88 -11.21 -10.27
N LYS A 573 1.20 -12.18 -9.65
CA LYS A 573 0.00 -11.95 -8.83
C LYS A 573 0.29 -10.98 -7.68
N GLU A 574 1.44 -11.13 -7.03
CA GLU A 574 1.90 -10.28 -5.94
C GLU A 574 2.62 -9.00 -6.43
N LYS A 575 2.53 -8.68 -7.73
CA LYS A 575 3.06 -7.45 -8.37
C LYS A 575 4.59 -7.25 -8.25
N LEU A 576 5.37 -8.31 -8.03
CA LEU A 576 6.85 -8.24 -7.98
C LEU A 576 7.51 -8.36 -9.36
N VAL A 577 6.86 -9.07 -10.28
CA VAL A 577 7.28 -9.18 -11.69
C VAL A 577 6.10 -8.84 -12.61
N VAL A 578 6.42 -8.45 -13.83
CA VAL A 578 5.45 -8.19 -14.90
C VAL A 578 5.71 -9.17 -16.03
N THR A 579 4.66 -9.81 -16.50
CA THR A 579 4.69 -10.67 -17.68
C THR A 579 4.05 -9.96 -18.87
N GLY A 580 4.55 -10.24 -20.07
CA GLY A 580 4.00 -9.71 -21.32
C GLY A 580 4.26 -10.66 -22.48
N GLU A 581 3.81 -10.28 -23.67
CA GLU A 581 4.09 -10.99 -24.91
C GLU A 581 4.89 -10.08 -25.85
N GLN A 582 5.93 -10.64 -26.47
CA GLN A 582 6.68 -9.98 -27.53
C GLN A 582 6.78 -10.87 -28.75
N GLU A 583 6.81 -10.25 -29.93
CA GLU A 583 6.98 -10.96 -31.18
C GLU A 583 8.46 -11.14 -31.49
N PHE A 584 8.92 -12.39 -31.45
CA PHE A 584 10.25 -12.79 -31.87
C PHE A 584 10.13 -13.71 -33.09
N GLU A 585 10.77 -13.32 -34.19
CA GLU A 585 10.78 -14.10 -35.45
C GLU A 585 9.38 -14.53 -35.95
N GLY A 586 8.36 -13.67 -35.76
CA GLY A 586 6.99 -13.95 -36.18
C GLY A 586 6.19 -14.85 -35.22
N LYS A 587 6.72 -15.14 -34.02
CA LYS A 587 6.03 -15.88 -32.95
C LYS A 587 5.89 -15.02 -31.70
N ARG A 588 4.73 -15.10 -31.04
CA ARG A 588 4.54 -14.47 -29.73
C ARG A 588 5.20 -15.31 -28.64
N VAL A 589 6.07 -14.67 -27.87
CA VAL A 589 6.84 -15.28 -26.78
C VAL A 589 6.54 -14.54 -25.49
N ALA A 590 6.30 -15.30 -24.42
CA ALA A 590 6.13 -14.74 -23.09
C ALA A 590 7.47 -14.19 -22.55
N VAL A 591 7.43 -12.95 -22.09
CA VAL A 591 8.58 -12.23 -21.51
C VAL A 591 8.28 -11.84 -20.08
N VAL A 592 9.31 -11.82 -19.24
CA VAL A 592 9.23 -11.50 -17.81
C VAL A 592 10.17 -10.33 -17.52
N ASN A 593 9.73 -9.43 -16.63
CA ASN A 593 10.47 -8.26 -16.16
C ASN A 593 10.26 -8.08 -14.65
N ILE A 594 11.20 -7.44 -13.96
CA ILE A 594 10.94 -6.89 -12.62
C ILE A 594 9.90 -5.78 -12.75
N ALA A 595 8.93 -5.74 -11.84
CA ALA A 595 7.84 -4.75 -11.88
C ALA A 595 8.37 -3.31 -11.83
N HIS A 596 9.38 -3.06 -10.99
CA HIS A 596 10.07 -1.77 -10.92
C HIS A 596 11.50 -1.90 -10.37
N GLU A 597 12.42 -1.05 -10.83
CA GLU A 597 13.81 -0.95 -10.31
C GLU A 597 13.88 -0.58 -8.82
N ALA A 598 12.76 -0.19 -8.21
CA ALA A 598 12.70 0.10 -6.78
C ALA A 598 12.95 -1.17 -5.96
N LEU A 599 12.56 -2.35 -6.49
CA LEU A 599 12.87 -3.65 -5.90
C LEU A 599 14.38 -3.92 -5.90
N ILE A 600 15.08 -3.61 -6.99
CA ILE A 600 16.54 -3.82 -7.10
C ILE A 600 17.28 -2.97 -6.06
N ARG A 601 16.82 -1.73 -5.85
CA ARG A 601 17.49 -0.76 -4.96
C ARG A 601 17.18 -0.94 -3.49
N ASN A 602 15.96 -1.37 -3.14
CA ASN A 602 15.47 -1.33 -1.75
C ASN A 602 15.19 -2.71 -1.15
N TRP A 603 15.34 -3.78 -1.92
CA TRP A 603 15.22 -5.13 -1.38
C TRP A 603 16.59 -5.68 -0.99
N ASP A 604 16.92 -5.62 0.30
CA ASP A 604 18.25 -6.01 0.81
C ASP A 604 18.63 -7.45 0.45
N VAL A 605 17.64 -8.36 0.42
CA VAL A 605 17.87 -9.76 0.05
C VAL A 605 18.34 -9.87 -1.40
N LEU A 606 17.70 -9.15 -2.34
CA LEU A 606 18.13 -9.10 -3.73
C LEU A 606 19.48 -8.39 -3.89
N GLY A 607 19.70 -7.29 -3.17
CA GLY A 607 20.99 -6.59 -3.16
C GLY A 607 22.13 -7.49 -2.71
N LYS A 608 21.92 -8.32 -1.67
CA LYS A 608 22.89 -9.34 -1.23
C LYS A 608 23.15 -10.37 -2.33
N TRP A 609 22.10 -10.90 -2.96
CA TRP A 609 22.27 -11.86 -4.04
C TRP A 609 23.04 -11.28 -5.22
N LEU A 610 22.75 -10.05 -5.64
CA LEU A 610 23.46 -9.38 -6.73
C LEU A 610 24.93 -9.15 -6.37
N LYS A 611 25.22 -8.76 -5.13
CA LYS A 611 26.61 -8.56 -4.66
C LYS A 611 27.40 -9.87 -4.63
N GLU A 612 26.80 -10.94 -4.12
CA GLU A 612 27.43 -12.28 -4.05
C GLU A 612 27.69 -12.88 -5.43
N ASN A 613 26.84 -12.56 -6.42
CA ASN A 613 26.88 -13.17 -7.75
C ASN A 613 27.39 -12.22 -8.85
N ARG A 614 27.91 -11.03 -8.49
CA ARG A 614 28.25 -9.96 -9.46
C ARG A 614 29.27 -10.43 -10.50
N GLU A 615 30.39 -11.01 -10.06
CA GLU A 615 31.44 -11.50 -10.96
C GLU A 615 30.91 -12.62 -11.88
N ALA A 616 30.13 -13.54 -11.33
CA ALA A 616 29.58 -14.65 -12.10
C ALA A 616 28.56 -14.16 -13.15
N LEU A 617 27.70 -13.21 -12.80
CA LEU A 617 26.74 -12.62 -13.74
C LEU A 617 27.43 -11.86 -14.88
N LEU A 618 28.53 -11.15 -14.60
CA LEU A 618 29.34 -10.50 -15.63
C LEU A 618 29.96 -11.53 -16.59
N ILE A 619 30.59 -12.60 -16.06
CA ILE A 619 31.15 -13.68 -16.89
C ILE A 619 30.07 -14.37 -17.71
N LYS A 620 28.90 -14.62 -17.11
CA LYS A 620 27.76 -15.21 -17.82
C LYS A 620 27.33 -14.33 -18.98
N GLN A 621 27.22 -13.02 -18.76
CA GLN A 621 26.87 -12.06 -19.81
C GLN A 621 27.90 -12.07 -20.93
N ASP A 622 29.20 -12.00 -20.63
CA ASP A 622 30.26 -12.07 -21.64
C ASP A 622 30.16 -13.35 -22.50
N ILE A 623 29.80 -14.47 -21.89
CA ILE A 623 29.62 -15.75 -22.58
C ILE A 623 28.35 -15.76 -23.44
N GLU A 624 27.23 -15.29 -22.91
CA GLU A 624 25.98 -15.16 -23.66
C GLU A 624 26.16 -14.25 -24.88
N ASP A 625 26.93 -13.18 -24.72
CA ASP A 625 27.25 -12.19 -25.74
C ASP A 625 28.13 -12.83 -26.83
N ALA A 626 29.22 -13.48 -26.44
CA ALA A 626 30.08 -14.20 -27.37
C ALA A 626 29.34 -15.33 -28.12
N ALA A 627 28.45 -16.06 -27.44
CA ALA A 627 27.67 -17.14 -28.05
C ALA A 627 26.65 -16.62 -29.06
N ARG A 628 26.07 -15.43 -28.83
CA ARG A 628 25.12 -14.79 -29.74
C ARG A 628 25.84 -14.21 -30.95
N ASP A 629 26.96 -13.52 -30.74
CA ASP A 629 27.85 -13.02 -31.81
C ASP A 629 28.31 -14.15 -32.74
N TRP A 630 28.67 -15.29 -32.17
CA TRP A 630 29.04 -16.48 -32.95
C TRP A 630 27.87 -16.99 -33.80
N ARG A 631 26.65 -16.97 -33.26
CA ARG A 631 25.44 -17.39 -34.00
C ARG A 631 25.07 -16.43 -35.11
N ASP A 632 25.10 -15.12 -34.84
CA ASP A 632 24.68 -14.06 -35.77
C ASP A 632 25.66 -13.94 -36.95
N LYS A 633 26.95 -14.21 -36.72
CA LYS A 633 27.97 -14.33 -37.77
C LYS A 633 27.94 -15.67 -38.52
N GLN A 634 26.83 -16.42 -38.43
CA GLN A 634 26.62 -17.73 -39.07
C GLN A 634 27.61 -18.83 -38.64
N LYS A 635 27.95 -18.88 -37.35
CA LYS A 635 28.80 -19.92 -36.77
C LYS A 635 30.17 -20.00 -37.45
N PRO A 636 30.95 -18.90 -37.48
CA PRO A 636 32.26 -18.92 -38.09
C PRO A 636 33.13 -20.00 -37.42
N LYS A 637 33.89 -20.75 -38.23
CA LYS A 637 34.78 -21.82 -37.75
C LYS A 637 36.09 -21.30 -37.14
N ASP A 638 36.24 -19.98 -37.06
CA ASP A 638 37.44 -19.34 -36.57
C ASP A 638 37.58 -19.50 -35.04
N VAL A 639 38.77 -19.91 -34.63
CA VAL A 639 39.13 -20.28 -33.26
C VAL A 639 39.00 -19.08 -32.32
N ALA A 640 39.11 -17.85 -32.85
CA ALA A 640 38.93 -16.61 -32.11
C ALA A 640 37.53 -16.42 -31.51
N TYR A 641 36.51 -17.14 -32.01
CA TYR A 641 35.12 -17.08 -31.51
C TYR A 641 34.78 -18.19 -30.50
N LEU A 642 35.71 -19.10 -30.23
CA LEU A 642 35.53 -20.17 -29.24
C LEU A 642 36.13 -19.74 -27.90
N LEU A 643 35.46 -20.06 -26.80
CA LEU A 643 35.97 -19.77 -25.45
C LEU A 643 37.25 -20.60 -25.20
N GLN A 644 38.36 -19.94 -24.88
CA GLN A 644 39.65 -20.58 -24.58
C GLN A 644 40.27 -20.05 -23.28
N GLY A 645 41.16 -20.86 -22.69
CA GLY A 645 41.99 -20.45 -21.55
C GLY A 645 41.18 -19.97 -20.34
N ALA A 646 41.50 -18.79 -19.81
CA ALA A 646 40.84 -18.22 -18.64
C ALA A 646 39.32 -18.01 -18.82
N ARG A 647 38.84 -17.75 -20.04
CA ARG A 647 37.40 -17.62 -20.34
C ARG A 647 36.67 -18.96 -20.26
N LEU A 648 37.32 -20.05 -20.67
CA LEU A 648 36.79 -21.40 -20.52
C LEU A 648 36.81 -21.83 -19.03
N ASN A 649 37.88 -21.56 -18.29
CA ASN A 649 37.96 -21.86 -16.87
C ASN A 649 36.94 -21.05 -16.04
N GLY A 650 36.71 -19.78 -16.37
CA GLY A 650 35.65 -18.97 -15.76
C GLY A 650 34.24 -19.51 -16.04
N SER A 651 34.00 -20.06 -17.25
CA SER A 651 32.72 -20.70 -17.59
C SER A 651 32.44 -21.99 -16.78
N CYS A 652 33.48 -22.70 -16.34
CA CYS A 652 33.32 -23.87 -15.46
C CYS A 652 32.83 -23.49 -14.05
N VAL A 653 33.10 -22.27 -13.58
CA VAL A 653 32.63 -21.75 -12.28
C VAL A 653 31.12 -21.51 -12.29
N LEU A 654 30.54 -21.15 -13.45
CA LEU A 654 29.09 -20.96 -13.62
C LEU A 654 28.27 -22.25 -13.47
N ASN A 655 28.89 -23.42 -13.64
CA ASN A 655 28.22 -24.72 -13.48
C ASN A 655 27.77 -25.00 -12.03
N VAL A 656 28.25 -24.19 -11.07
CA VAL A 656 27.84 -24.22 -9.65
C VAL A 656 26.58 -23.39 -9.40
N LEU A 657 26.26 -22.43 -10.27
CA LEU A 657 25.12 -21.51 -10.11
C LEU A 657 23.83 -21.95 -10.84
N ASN A 658 23.96 -22.78 -11.89
CA ASN A 658 22.83 -23.24 -12.72
C ASN A 658 22.09 -24.44 -12.15
#